data_AF-A0A2V5MRI5-F1
#
_entry.id   AF-A0A2V5MRI5-F1
#
_cell.length_a   1.000
_cell.length_b   1.000
_cell.length_c   1.000
_cell.angle_alpha   90.00
_cell.angle_beta   90.00
_cell.angle_gamma   90.00
#
_symmetry.space_group_name_H-M   'P 1'
#
loop_
_entity.id
_entity.type
_entity.pdbx_description
1 polymer ?
#
loop_
_entity_poly.entity_id
_entity_poly.type
_entity_poly.pdbx_seq_one_letter_code
_entity_poly.pdbx_strand_id
1 'polypeptide(L)'
;THLEYYSGHGSGENGWAPIMGLGYYRNVTQWSKGEYVNANNPQDQLAIITSQNNVRYRTDDTGDTADGARFLELHEDETAGAEGVIETTGDTDAFQFTTGGGAITLRADPVSSGANLALQVALYDLDDNLLASANPQSSLGASLNTNLPAGTYTFRVAGAGRNGPLTDGFSPYASLGYYSITGSVTNPRLPNRFVIPENTPTGTIVGTIPVSSPNHDPLTFTIASGNTGNTFTLDGSGTLSVATNTLLDYEALGRTTQLPVQFELLVSISDQRDLELTEIRRVVVAVTNVNEPPAITGMRTPAGGLTFLDGFEPAFSVGFQSNSASVTVRSWSNTSNTGFLTTCLGTNCSFRLSVLEHSPPGSVLGTMVGADPDSYTRLSYSIAAGNSDGMFNIDSATGEITVAGDLVAATKNVYELNVVVSDQTPPLSLTATSTVTVTVELPYQRGSISHAVYTNISGILVSALTNDISFPRDPGTEERVSFFEGASNGEDYGVVMRGYLLPPATGSYTFWISSKGNSELWLSSSTNPASMKLIALISGEANETSAREWTKYPGQQSAPISLASGYAYYIEARLKTGAGPGNLAVAWECAGNGITQQVIPGQYLAPYFMNYVPHPVGFSVNLHRDAISGARVGTVAVEDVNSTTIEPFTFTVQLPQFQAAPGDPP
;
A
#
# COMPACT_ATOMS: atom_id res chain seq x y z
N THR A 1 -25.91 33.22 -24.20
CA THR A 1 -26.77 32.05 -24.48
C THR A 1 -25.97 30.82 -24.11
N HIS A 2 -26.50 30.00 -23.21
CA HIS A 2 -25.76 28.95 -22.51
C HIS A 2 -24.99 28.04 -23.49
N LEU A 3 -23.69 27.86 -23.22
CA LEU A 3 -22.84 26.81 -23.81
C LEU A 3 -23.32 25.47 -23.26
N GLU A 4 -24.45 24.97 -23.76
CA GLU A 4 -24.93 23.64 -23.38
C GLU A 4 -24.04 22.58 -24.05
N TYR A 5 -23.60 21.62 -23.25
CA TYR A 5 -22.90 20.42 -23.72
C TYR A 5 -23.74 19.70 -24.78
N TYR A 6 -23.09 19.23 -25.86
CA TYR A 6 -23.80 18.56 -26.95
C TYR A 6 -24.48 17.27 -26.45
N SER A 7 -25.79 17.15 -26.63
CA SER A 7 -26.60 16.00 -26.17
C SER A 7 -26.59 14.79 -27.11
N GLY A 8 -25.79 14.87 -28.18
CA GLY A 8 -25.76 13.82 -29.18
C GLY A 8 -26.95 13.83 -30.11
N HIS A 9 -26.98 12.88 -31.03
CA HIS A 9 -28.01 12.75 -32.05
C HIS A 9 -28.29 11.27 -32.36
N GLY A 10 -29.15 11.01 -33.34
CA GLY A 10 -29.63 9.67 -33.64
C GLY A 10 -30.59 9.12 -32.58
N SER A 11 -30.97 7.85 -32.75
CA SER A 11 -31.89 7.12 -31.87
C SER A 11 -31.63 5.61 -31.92
N GLY A 12 -32.23 4.86 -31.00
CA GLY A 12 -32.06 3.41 -30.92
C GLY A 12 -30.65 3.00 -30.52
N GLU A 13 -30.23 1.81 -30.95
CA GLU A 13 -28.92 1.21 -30.64
C GLU A 13 -27.74 2.11 -31.01
N ASN A 14 -27.86 2.87 -32.11
CA ASN A 14 -26.80 3.74 -32.64
C ASN A 14 -26.90 5.19 -32.17
N GLY A 15 -27.84 5.52 -31.27
CA GLY A 15 -27.93 6.87 -30.71
C GLY A 15 -26.62 7.23 -30.01
N TRP A 16 -25.99 8.31 -30.45
CA TRP A 16 -24.60 8.64 -30.11
C TRP A 16 -24.46 10.02 -29.47
N ALA A 17 -23.54 10.14 -28.51
CA ALA A 17 -23.07 11.41 -27.97
C ALA A 17 -21.56 11.38 -27.70
N PRO A 18 -20.88 12.55 -27.72
CA PRO A 18 -19.53 12.65 -27.19
C PRO A 18 -19.54 12.48 -25.67
N ILE A 19 -18.52 11.81 -25.12
CA ILE A 19 -18.40 11.53 -23.69
C ILE A 19 -18.26 12.80 -22.83
N MET A 20 -17.66 13.85 -23.39
CA MET A 20 -17.60 15.19 -22.78
C MET A 20 -18.86 16.03 -23.09
N GLY A 21 -19.97 15.39 -23.45
CA GLY A 21 -21.28 15.98 -23.74
C GLY A 21 -22.35 15.58 -22.71
N LEU A 22 -23.64 15.63 -23.09
CA LEU A 22 -24.75 15.11 -22.28
C LEU A 22 -25.14 13.69 -22.73
N GLY A 23 -24.18 12.77 -22.66
CA GLY A 23 -24.31 11.41 -23.21
C GLY A 23 -25.23 10.44 -22.45
N TYR A 24 -25.69 10.79 -21.25
CA TYR A 24 -26.50 9.92 -20.37
C TYR A 24 -27.80 9.38 -21.00
N TYR A 25 -28.28 10.00 -22.09
CA TYR A 25 -29.50 9.58 -22.82
C TYR A 25 -29.21 8.83 -24.12
N ARG A 26 -27.95 8.45 -24.37
CA ARG A 26 -27.50 7.79 -25.60
C ARG A 26 -26.95 6.40 -25.28
N ASN A 27 -27.13 5.49 -26.24
CA ASN A 27 -26.66 4.10 -26.10
C ASN A 27 -25.16 3.97 -26.37
N VAL A 28 -24.60 4.86 -27.20
CA VAL A 28 -23.18 4.93 -27.53
C VAL A 28 -22.61 6.26 -27.05
N THR A 29 -21.53 6.22 -26.28
CA THR A 29 -20.85 7.43 -25.76
C THR A 29 -19.35 7.36 -25.96
N GLN A 30 -18.82 8.06 -26.96
CA GLN A 30 -17.42 7.91 -27.37
C GLN A 30 -16.61 9.20 -27.17
N TRP A 31 -15.28 9.05 -27.15
CA TRP A 31 -14.39 10.17 -27.44
C TRP A 31 -14.64 10.69 -28.86
N SER A 32 -14.34 11.95 -29.13
CA SER A 32 -14.66 12.58 -30.41
C SER A 32 -13.60 13.60 -30.80
N LYS A 33 -13.46 13.84 -32.12
CA LYS A 33 -12.70 14.99 -32.65
C LYS A 33 -13.52 16.28 -32.72
N GLY A 34 -14.76 16.26 -32.26
CA GLY A 34 -15.72 17.35 -32.50
C GLY A 34 -16.39 17.25 -33.88
N GLU A 35 -16.54 16.03 -34.42
CA GLU A 35 -17.09 15.78 -35.78
C GLU A 35 -18.62 15.85 -35.83
N TYR A 36 -19.25 16.69 -35.02
CA TYR A 36 -20.70 16.81 -34.93
C TYR A 36 -21.16 18.26 -35.14
N VAL A 37 -22.45 18.41 -35.46
CA VAL A 37 -23.04 19.70 -35.76
C VAL A 37 -22.90 20.65 -34.56
N ASN A 38 -22.47 21.89 -34.84
CA ASN A 38 -22.26 22.95 -33.85
C ASN A 38 -21.13 22.70 -32.84
N ALA A 39 -20.21 21.78 -33.10
CA ALA A 39 -18.97 21.69 -32.34
C ALA A 39 -18.21 23.02 -32.42
N ASN A 40 -18.05 23.69 -31.27
CA ASN A 40 -17.40 25.01 -31.17
C ASN A 40 -15.95 24.92 -30.67
N ASN A 41 -15.47 23.70 -30.38
CA ASN A 41 -14.11 23.41 -29.96
C ASN A 41 -13.70 22.01 -30.47
N PRO A 42 -13.27 21.87 -31.74
CA PRO A 42 -12.78 20.60 -32.26
C PRO A 42 -11.44 20.24 -31.59
N GLN A 43 -11.38 19.06 -30.98
CA GLN A 43 -10.21 18.57 -30.25
C GLN A 43 -10.08 17.08 -30.47
N ASP A 44 -8.92 16.60 -30.91
CA ASP A 44 -8.63 15.16 -31.02
C ASP A 44 -8.44 14.59 -29.60
N GLN A 45 -9.55 14.16 -28.99
CA GLN A 45 -9.59 13.77 -27.59
C GLN A 45 -8.67 12.58 -27.28
N LEU A 46 -8.65 11.55 -28.12
CA LEU A 46 -7.76 10.41 -27.95
C LEU A 46 -6.28 10.85 -28.01
N ALA A 47 -5.89 11.67 -28.99
CA ALA A 47 -4.52 12.15 -29.10
C ALA A 47 -4.09 13.01 -27.90
N ILE A 48 -4.98 13.84 -27.35
CA ILE A 48 -4.70 14.64 -26.15
C ILE A 48 -4.52 13.74 -24.93
N ILE A 49 -5.41 12.77 -24.72
CA ILE A 49 -5.36 11.83 -23.60
C ILE A 49 -4.02 11.07 -23.61
N THR A 50 -3.62 10.56 -24.77
CA THR A 50 -2.41 9.74 -24.88
C THR A 50 -1.11 10.53 -24.86
N SER A 51 -1.14 11.82 -25.20
CA SER A 51 0.07 12.65 -25.24
C SER A 51 0.30 13.51 -23.98
N GLN A 52 -0.75 13.84 -23.22
CA GLN A 52 -0.66 14.83 -22.14
C GLN A 52 -0.95 14.30 -20.72
N ASN A 53 -1.52 13.09 -20.59
CA ASN A 53 -2.05 12.62 -19.30
C ASN A 53 -1.42 11.32 -18.76
N ASN A 54 -0.25 10.90 -19.27
CA ASN A 54 0.40 9.63 -18.90
C ASN A 54 -0.51 8.40 -19.02
N VAL A 55 -1.49 8.46 -19.93
CA VAL A 55 -2.34 7.34 -20.33
C VAL A 55 -1.81 6.80 -21.66
N ARG A 56 -1.76 5.49 -21.83
CA ARG A 56 -1.31 4.84 -23.06
C ARG A 56 -2.39 3.89 -23.57
N TYR A 57 -2.37 3.61 -24.87
CA TYR A 57 -3.13 2.50 -25.42
C TYR A 57 -2.65 1.18 -24.83
N ARG A 58 -3.54 0.17 -24.86
CA ARG A 58 -3.12 -1.21 -24.62
C ARG A 58 -2.18 -1.66 -25.74
N THR A 59 -1.40 -2.71 -25.46
CA THR A 59 -0.70 -3.42 -26.53
C THR A 59 -1.74 -4.18 -27.34
N ASP A 60 -1.58 -4.15 -28.66
CA ASP A 60 -2.36 -4.95 -29.61
C ASP A 60 -2.42 -6.41 -29.16
N ASP A 61 -3.64 -6.93 -29.05
CA ASP A 61 -3.92 -8.28 -28.57
C ASP A 61 -4.01 -9.32 -29.71
N THR A 62 -4.25 -8.86 -30.95
CA THR A 62 -4.54 -9.72 -32.10
C THR A 62 -4.16 -9.00 -33.40
N GLY A 63 -3.13 -9.47 -34.11
CA GLY A 63 -2.66 -8.78 -35.30
C GLY A 63 -3.65 -8.75 -36.48
N ASP A 64 -3.46 -7.75 -37.35
CA ASP A 64 -4.37 -7.37 -38.46
C ASP A 64 -4.47 -8.35 -39.64
N THR A 65 -3.50 -9.25 -39.78
CA THR A 65 -3.33 -10.10 -40.96
C THR A 65 -3.18 -11.57 -40.59
N ALA A 66 -3.17 -12.46 -41.59
CA ALA A 66 -2.97 -13.89 -41.35
C ALA A 66 -1.67 -14.21 -40.59
N ASP A 67 -0.59 -13.42 -40.77
CA ASP A 67 0.70 -13.64 -40.11
C ASP A 67 0.67 -13.31 -38.61
N GLY A 68 -0.17 -12.36 -38.20
CA GLY A 68 -0.37 -11.95 -36.81
C GLY A 68 -1.66 -12.49 -36.18
N ALA A 69 -2.44 -13.25 -36.95
CA ALA A 69 -3.76 -13.71 -36.56
C ALA A 69 -3.69 -14.64 -35.36
N ARG A 70 -4.63 -14.46 -34.44
CA ARG A 70 -4.96 -15.50 -33.46
C ARG A 70 -5.86 -16.54 -34.11
N PHE A 71 -6.19 -17.60 -33.41
CA PHE A 71 -7.09 -18.63 -33.91
C PHE A 71 -8.49 -18.47 -33.35
N LEU A 72 -9.49 -18.74 -34.20
CA LEU A 72 -10.85 -18.95 -33.74
C LEU A 72 -10.90 -20.29 -32.98
N GLU A 73 -11.50 -20.30 -31.80
CA GLU A 73 -11.69 -21.55 -31.07
C GLU A 73 -12.85 -22.32 -31.69
N LEU A 74 -12.58 -23.58 -32.04
CA LEU A 74 -13.51 -24.48 -32.72
C LEU A 74 -13.75 -25.72 -31.87
N HIS A 75 -14.98 -26.22 -31.92
CA HIS A 75 -15.43 -27.37 -31.13
C HIS A 75 -16.01 -28.49 -32.02
N GLU A 76 -16.10 -29.71 -31.47
CA GLU A 76 -16.64 -30.89 -32.15
C GLU A 76 -18.11 -30.73 -32.56
N ASP A 77 -18.87 -29.88 -31.85
CA ASP A 77 -20.26 -29.54 -32.15
C ASP A 77 -20.39 -28.40 -33.18
N GLU A 78 -19.30 -28.11 -33.90
CA GLU A 78 -19.16 -27.06 -34.93
C GLU A 78 -19.31 -25.63 -34.39
N THR A 79 -19.41 -25.44 -33.08
CA THR A 79 -19.44 -24.10 -32.50
C THR A 79 -18.08 -23.43 -32.59
N ALA A 80 -18.11 -22.10 -32.71
CA ALA A 80 -16.94 -21.27 -32.84
C ALA A 80 -17.00 -20.07 -31.89
N GLY A 81 -15.86 -19.70 -31.31
CA GLY A 81 -15.76 -18.58 -30.38
C GLY A 81 -14.38 -17.94 -30.33
N ALA A 82 -14.34 -16.65 -30.03
CA ALA A 82 -13.13 -15.90 -29.71
C ALA A 82 -13.50 -14.59 -29.01
N GLU A 83 -12.51 -13.85 -28.54
CA GLU A 83 -12.66 -12.55 -27.91
C GLU A 83 -11.43 -11.69 -28.22
N GLY A 84 -11.61 -10.36 -28.16
CA GLY A 84 -10.56 -9.39 -28.42
C GLY A 84 -10.95 -7.98 -28.01
N VAL A 85 -10.02 -7.05 -28.15
CA VAL A 85 -10.17 -5.64 -27.82
C VAL A 85 -9.69 -4.81 -28.98
N ILE A 86 -10.57 -4.01 -29.59
CA ILE A 86 -10.15 -2.96 -30.52
C ILE A 86 -9.56 -1.81 -29.69
N GLU A 87 -8.24 -1.71 -29.59
CA GLU A 87 -7.61 -0.76 -28.67
C GLU A 87 -7.26 0.60 -29.30
N THR A 88 -7.04 0.66 -30.62
CA THR A 88 -6.72 1.91 -31.32
C THR A 88 -7.60 2.18 -32.55
N THR A 89 -7.61 3.42 -33.02
CA THR A 89 -8.30 3.76 -34.27
C THR A 89 -7.59 3.09 -35.45
N GLY A 90 -8.31 2.24 -36.18
CA GLY A 90 -7.78 1.56 -37.37
C GLY A 90 -7.24 0.15 -37.10
N ASP A 91 -7.21 -0.24 -35.83
CA ASP A 91 -6.97 -1.59 -35.38
C ASP A 91 -7.98 -2.59 -35.96
N THR A 92 -7.49 -3.78 -36.26
CA THR A 92 -8.24 -4.88 -36.86
C THR A 92 -7.70 -6.17 -36.30
N ASP A 93 -8.58 -7.03 -35.79
CA ASP A 93 -8.16 -8.28 -35.17
C ASP A 93 -8.44 -9.43 -36.13
N ALA A 94 -7.43 -10.18 -36.55
CA ALA A 94 -7.61 -11.35 -37.41
C ALA A 94 -7.67 -12.67 -36.62
N PHE A 95 -8.71 -13.46 -36.90
CA PHE A 95 -8.88 -14.82 -36.36
C PHE A 95 -8.86 -15.86 -37.47
N GLN A 96 -7.83 -16.69 -37.48
CA GLN A 96 -7.65 -17.79 -38.42
C GLN A 96 -8.49 -19.01 -38.04
N PHE A 97 -9.10 -19.66 -39.03
CA PHE A 97 -9.79 -20.94 -38.88
C PHE A 97 -9.67 -21.78 -40.14
N THR A 98 -9.86 -23.10 -40.02
CA THR A 98 -9.82 -24.04 -41.15
C THR A 98 -11.08 -24.88 -41.18
N THR A 99 -11.67 -25.05 -42.36
CA THR A 99 -12.86 -25.85 -42.60
C THR A 99 -12.61 -26.86 -43.71
N GLY A 100 -13.23 -28.04 -43.62
CA GLY A 100 -13.36 -29.01 -44.72
C GLY A 100 -14.35 -28.59 -45.82
N GLY A 101 -14.94 -27.39 -45.69
CA GLY A 101 -15.95 -26.83 -46.56
C GLY A 101 -17.35 -27.00 -45.99
N GLY A 102 -18.21 -26.01 -46.26
CA GLY A 102 -19.58 -25.96 -45.77
C GLY A 102 -20.01 -24.57 -45.33
N ALA A 103 -21.11 -24.51 -44.58
CA ALA A 103 -21.68 -23.27 -44.09
C ALA A 103 -20.88 -22.72 -42.90
N ILE A 104 -20.70 -21.40 -42.87
CA ILE A 104 -20.15 -20.69 -41.72
C ILE A 104 -21.10 -19.57 -41.33
N THR A 105 -21.30 -19.39 -40.04
CA THR A 105 -22.05 -18.26 -39.48
C THR A 105 -21.24 -17.72 -38.32
N LEU A 106 -20.63 -16.55 -38.49
CA LEU A 106 -19.80 -15.91 -37.47
C LEU A 106 -20.34 -14.51 -37.18
N ARG A 107 -20.40 -14.14 -35.90
CA ARG A 107 -20.91 -12.86 -35.42
C ARG A 107 -19.97 -12.30 -34.38
N ALA A 108 -19.56 -11.05 -34.57
CA ALA A 108 -18.84 -10.27 -33.57
C ALA A 108 -19.82 -9.30 -32.89
N ASP A 109 -19.85 -9.33 -31.56
CA ASP A 109 -20.71 -8.50 -30.73
C ASP A 109 -19.89 -7.74 -29.69
N PRO A 110 -20.10 -6.42 -29.55
CA PRO A 110 -19.52 -5.67 -28.45
C PRO A 110 -20.17 -6.07 -27.11
N VAL A 111 -19.61 -5.60 -26.00
CA VAL A 111 -20.22 -5.77 -24.67
C VAL A 111 -21.69 -5.32 -24.66
N SER A 112 -22.58 -6.10 -24.03
CA SER A 112 -24.03 -5.88 -24.15
C SER A 112 -24.57 -4.64 -23.42
N SER A 113 -23.77 -3.98 -22.58
CA SER A 113 -24.17 -2.80 -21.80
C SER A 113 -23.11 -1.71 -21.92
N GLY A 114 -23.52 -0.51 -22.35
CA GLY A 114 -22.62 0.64 -22.48
C GLY A 114 -21.54 0.46 -23.56
N ALA A 115 -21.86 -0.26 -24.64
CA ALA A 115 -20.94 -0.44 -25.76
C ALA A 115 -20.55 0.91 -26.38
N ASN A 116 -19.27 1.23 -26.30
CA ASN A 116 -18.67 2.34 -27.05
C ASN A 116 -17.99 1.86 -28.34
N LEU A 117 -18.24 0.60 -28.70
CA LEU A 117 -17.69 -0.08 -29.86
C LEU A 117 -18.83 -0.43 -30.82
N ALA A 118 -18.69 -0.03 -32.07
CA ALA A 118 -19.48 -0.54 -33.17
C ALA A 118 -18.54 -1.29 -34.10
N LEU A 119 -18.95 -2.45 -34.58
CA LEU A 119 -18.10 -3.40 -35.27
C LEU A 119 -18.42 -3.46 -36.76
N GLN A 120 -17.39 -3.75 -37.54
CA GLN A 120 -17.52 -4.37 -38.85
C GLN A 120 -16.71 -5.66 -38.86
N VAL A 121 -17.11 -6.58 -39.74
CA VAL A 121 -16.40 -7.84 -39.92
C VAL A 121 -16.12 -8.10 -41.39
N ALA A 122 -15.05 -8.82 -41.65
CA ALA A 122 -14.65 -9.22 -42.98
C ALA A 122 -14.04 -10.63 -42.97
N LEU A 123 -14.15 -11.33 -44.09
CA LEU A 123 -13.64 -12.66 -44.28
C LEU A 123 -12.66 -12.65 -45.44
N TYR A 124 -11.46 -13.18 -45.21
CA TYR A 124 -10.38 -13.26 -46.19
C TYR A 124 -9.89 -14.70 -46.36
N ASP A 125 -9.34 -15.01 -47.53
CA ASP A 125 -8.48 -16.19 -47.69
C ASP A 125 -7.07 -15.93 -47.13
N LEU A 126 -6.18 -16.92 -47.23
CA LEU A 126 -4.79 -16.82 -46.76
C LEU A 126 -3.89 -15.94 -47.62
N ASP A 127 -4.31 -15.62 -48.85
CA ASP A 127 -3.61 -14.69 -49.74
C ASP A 127 -4.10 -13.24 -49.50
N ASP A 128 -4.84 -13.01 -48.41
CA ASP A 128 -5.44 -11.73 -48.02
C ASP A 128 -6.41 -11.15 -49.05
N ASN A 129 -7.07 -12.00 -49.84
CA ASN A 129 -8.17 -11.57 -50.70
C ASN A 129 -9.49 -11.52 -49.93
N LEU A 130 -10.21 -10.40 -50.03
CA LEU A 130 -11.52 -10.21 -49.40
C LEU A 130 -12.58 -11.08 -50.08
N LEU A 131 -13.24 -11.93 -49.29
CA LEU A 131 -14.32 -12.82 -49.74
C LEU A 131 -15.70 -12.26 -49.42
N ALA A 132 -15.87 -11.71 -48.21
CA ALA A 132 -17.14 -11.13 -47.75
C ALA A 132 -16.90 -10.11 -46.63
N SER A 133 -17.78 -9.12 -46.48
CA SER A 133 -17.74 -8.20 -45.36
C SER A 133 -19.14 -7.72 -44.96
N ALA A 134 -19.28 -7.28 -43.71
CA ALA A 134 -20.51 -6.76 -43.16
C ALA A 134 -20.22 -5.58 -42.21
N ASN A 135 -20.87 -4.46 -42.48
CA ASN A 135 -20.89 -3.27 -41.62
C ASN A 135 -22.34 -2.77 -41.49
N PRO A 136 -23.17 -3.43 -40.65
CA PRO A 136 -24.58 -3.10 -40.53
C PRO A 136 -24.77 -1.70 -39.93
N GLN A 137 -25.60 -0.88 -40.56
CA GLN A 137 -25.82 0.51 -40.16
C GLN A 137 -26.87 0.69 -39.04
N SER A 138 -27.49 -0.39 -38.56
CA SER A 138 -28.57 -0.37 -37.58
C SER A 138 -28.29 -1.17 -36.30
N SER A 139 -27.10 -1.76 -36.16
CA SER A 139 -26.68 -2.52 -34.97
C SER A 139 -25.20 -2.29 -34.70
N LEU A 140 -24.76 -2.44 -33.44
CA LEU A 140 -23.36 -2.31 -33.06
C LEU A 140 -22.54 -3.58 -33.32
N GLY A 141 -23.18 -4.75 -33.35
CA GLY A 141 -22.55 -6.01 -33.78
C GLY A 141 -22.59 -6.22 -35.29
N ALA A 142 -21.82 -7.17 -35.80
CA ALA A 142 -21.79 -7.53 -37.22
C ALA A 142 -21.64 -9.04 -37.43
N SER A 143 -22.26 -9.58 -38.47
CA SER A 143 -22.27 -11.02 -38.74
C SER A 143 -22.12 -11.34 -40.22
N LEU A 144 -21.46 -12.46 -40.51
CA LEU A 144 -21.37 -13.06 -41.83
C LEU A 144 -21.97 -14.47 -41.82
N ASN A 145 -22.74 -14.77 -42.85
CA ASN A 145 -23.25 -16.10 -43.14
C ASN A 145 -22.97 -16.41 -44.61
N THR A 146 -22.12 -17.40 -44.86
CA THR A 146 -21.71 -17.80 -46.21
C THR A 146 -21.32 -19.27 -46.27
N ASN A 147 -21.11 -19.80 -47.47
CA ASN A 147 -20.50 -21.12 -47.66
C ASN A 147 -19.07 -20.95 -48.14
N LEU A 148 -18.16 -21.75 -47.59
CA LEU A 148 -16.75 -21.76 -47.98
C LEU A 148 -16.35 -23.14 -48.54
N PRO A 149 -15.47 -23.18 -49.54
CA PRO A 149 -14.71 -24.37 -49.88
C PRO A 149 -13.85 -24.86 -48.71
N ALA A 150 -13.29 -26.06 -48.85
CA ALA A 150 -12.25 -26.53 -47.95
C ALA A 150 -11.05 -25.58 -48.03
N GLY A 151 -10.56 -25.11 -46.89
CA GLY A 151 -9.48 -24.13 -46.84
C GLY A 151 -9.32 -23.49 -45.48
N THR A 152 -8.32 -22.62 -45.41
CA THR A 152 -8.00 -21.80 -44.23
C THR A 152 -8.30 -20.34 -44.55
N TYR A 153 -8.92 -19.64 -43.60
CA TYR A 153 -9.45 -18.30 -43.77
C TYR A 153 -9.17 -17.46 -42.53
N THR A 154 -9.25 -16.12 -42.67
CA THR A 154 -9.25 -15.19 -41.53
C THR A 154 -10.57 -14.44 -41.44
N PHE A 155 -11.19 -14.49 -40.25
CA PHE A 155 -12.31 -13.63 -39.88
C PHE A 155 -11.75 -12.42 -39.14
N ARG A 156 -11.89 -11.24 -39.72
CA ARG A 156 -11.33 -9.99 -39.22
C ARG A 156 -12.41 -9.10 -38.60
N VAL A 157 -12.13 -8.54 -37.43
CA VAL A 157 -13.02 -7.67 -36.68
C VAL A 157 -12.38 -6.29 -36.56
N ALA A 158 -13.12 -5.22 -36.83
CA ALA A 158 -12.59 -3.86 -36.71
C ALA A 158 -13.63 -2.87 -36.17
N GLY A 159 -13.15 -1.80 -35.54
CA GLY A 159 -13.97 -0.66 -35.16
C GLY A 159 -14.57 0.05 -36.37
N ALA A 160 -15.86 0.38 -36.30
CA ALA A 160 -16.63 0.94 -37.42
C ALA A 160 -17.44 2.17 -36.99
N GLY A 161 -17.75 3.04 -37.96
CA GLY A 161 -18.73 4.10 -37.79
C GLY A 161 -20.15 3.61 -38.05
N ARG A 162 -21.14 4.44 -37.72
CA ARG A 162 -22.54 4.26 -38.10
C ARG A 162 -23.03 5.54 -38.77
N ASN A 163 -23.72 5.42 -39.90
CA ASN A 163 -24.30 6.54 -40.65
C ASN A 163 -23.32 7.73 -40.81
N GLY A 164 -23.82 8.97 -40.81
CA GLY A 164 -23.01 10.19 -40.91
C GLY A 164 -22.84 10.90 -39.57
N PRO A 165 -21.62 11.33 -39.18
CA PRO A 165 -21.37 11.99 -37.89
C PRO A 165 -22.00 13.40 -37.78
N LEU A 166 -22.39 13.99 -38.91
CA LEU A 166 -23.12 15.27 -38.97
C LEU A 166 -24.64 15.11 -38.96
N THR A 167 -25.16 13.88 -38.95
CA THR A 167 -26.60 13.61 -39.06
C THR A 167 -27.11 12.78 -37.89
N ASP A 168 -26.86 11.48 -37.94
CA ASP A 168 -27.55 10.44 -37.18
C ASP A 168 -26.60 9.29 -36.80
N GLY A 169 -25.31 9.61 -36.64
CA GLY A 169 -24.24 8.62 -36.61
C GLY A 169 -22.92 9.08 -36.00
N PHE A 170 -21.86 8.32 -36.24
CA PHE A 170 -20.52 8.59 -35.73
C PHE A 170 -19.46 7.98 -36.63
N SER A 171 -18.26 8.57 -36.62
CA SER A 171 -17.09 8.06 -37.33
C SER A 171 -16.50 6.83 -36.61
N PRO A 172 -15.67 6.00 -37.27
CA PRO A 172 -14.99 4.88 -36.61
C PRO A 172 -13.92 5.32 -35.60
N TYR A 173 -13.65 6.62 -35.48
CA TYR A 173 -12.52 7.19 -34.74
C TYR A 173 -12.38 6.63 -33.31
N ALA A 174 -13.48 6.55 -32.56
CA ALA A 174 -13.46 6.12 -31.17
C ALA A 174 -14.36 4.91 -30.92
N SER A 175 -14.59 4.11 -31.96
CA SER A 175 -15.20 2.79 -31.84
C SER A 175 -14.17 1.80 -31.33
N LEU A 176 -13.93 1.85 -30.02
CA LEU A 176 -12.91 1.10 -29.30
C LEU A 176 -13.56 0.32 -28.15
N GLY A 177 -13.04 -0.87 -27.86
CA GLY A 177 -13.50 -1.67 -26.73
C GLY A 177 -13.42 -3.16 -26.95
N TYR A 178 -13.94 -3.90 -25.97
CA TYR A 178 -13.98 -5.35 -25.99
C TYR A 178 -15.16 -5.88 -26.82
N TYR A 179 -14.95 -7.01 -27.49
CA TYR A 179 -15.98 -7.75 -28.19
C TYR A 179 -15.77 -9.27 -28.04
N SER A 180 -16.82 -10.02 -28.39
CA SER A 180 -16.81 -11.47 -28.50
C SER A 180 -17.23 -11.91 -29.89
N ILE A 181 -16.66 -13.02 -30.35
CA ILE A 181 -17.07 -13.72 -31.56
C ILE A 181 -17.82 -14.98 -31.13
N THR A 182 -18.97 -15.21 -31.75
CA THR A 182 -19.74 -16.45 -31.59
C THR A 182 -20.22 -16.94 -32.95
N GLY A 183 -20.45 -18.24 -33.08
CA GLY A 183 -20.94 -18.77 -34.34
C GLY A 183 -20.76 -20.26 -34.53
N SER A 184 -20.74 -20.67 -35.80
CA SER A 184 -20.48 -22.03 -36.24
C SER A 184 -19.63 -22.08 -37.50
N VAL A 185 -18.79 -23.10 -37.59
CA VAL A 185 -17.97 -23.43 -38.75
C VAL A 185 -18.18 -24.90 -39.06
N THR A 186 -18.83 -25.22 -40.18
CA THR A 186 -19.07 -26.61 -40.60
C THR A 186 -17.76 -27.34 -40.87
N ASN A 187 -17.66 -28.62 -40.51
CA ASN A 187 -16.47 -29.45 -40.68
C ASN A 187 -15.16 -28.76 -40.21
N PRO A 188 -15.10 -28.27 -38.96
CA PRO A 188 -13.95 -27.52 -38.50
C PRO A 188 -12.74 -28.44 -38.33
N ARG A 189 -11.55 -27.94 -38.65
CA ARG A 189 -10.31 -28.64 -38.30
C ARG A 189 -9.91 -28.28 -36.87
N LEU A 190 -10.07 -29.24 -35.97
CA LEU A 190 -9.85 -29.05 -34.54
C LEU A 190 -8.36 -29.08 -34.15
N PRO A 191 -7.95 -28.29 -33.15
CA PRO A 191 -6.61 -28.40 -32.58
C PRO A 191 -6.48 -29.66 -31.73
N ASN A 192 -5.26 -30.17 -31.56
CA ASN A 192 -4.98 -31.11 -30.48
C ASN A 192 -4.82 -30.35 -29.17
N ARG A 193 -5.55 -30.77 -28.12
CA ARG A 193 -5.52 -30.11 -26.81
C ARG A 193 -4.83 -30.97 -25.77
N PHE A 194 -3.97 -30.34 -25.00
CA PHE A 194 -3.36 -30.87 -23.80
C PHE A 194 -3.55 -29.89 -22.65
N VAL A 195 -3.48 -30.40 -21.42
CA VAL A 195 -3.58 -29.60 -20.20
C VAL A 195 -2.42 -30.00 -19.30
N ILE A 196 -1.71 -29.00 -18.78
CA ILE A 196 -0.65 -29.22 -17.78
C ILE A 196 -0.83 -28.26 -16.61
N PRO A 197 -0.53 -28.69 -15.38
CA PRO A 197 -0.34 -27.76 -14.28
C PRO A 197 0.85 -26.84 -14.55
N GLU A 198 0.80 -25.61 -14.05
CA GLU A 198 1.99 -24.79 -13.97
C GLU A 198 3.09 -25.44 -13.12
N ASN A 199 4.31 -24.90 -13.19
CA ASN A 199 5.49 -25.41 -12.51
C ASN A 199 5.85 -26.89 -12.84
N THR A 200 5.18 -27.50 -13.82
CA THR A 200 5.40 -28.89 -14.24
C THR A 200 6.89 -29.13 -14.52
N PRO A 201 7.53 -30.16 -13.91
CA PRO A 201 8.97 -30.36 -14.05
C PRO A 201 9.42 -30.64 -15.49
N THR A 202 10.63 -30.17 -15.83
CA THR A 202 11.32 -30.54 -17.07
C THR A 202 11.38 -32.06 -17.24
N GLY A 203 11.09 -32.53 -18.45
CA GLY A 203 11.03 -33.95 -18.84
C GLY A 203 9.66 -34.59 -18.70
N THR A 204 8.67 -33.88 -18.14
CA THR A 204 7.30 -34.41 -18.03
C THR A 204 6.65 -34.52 -19.41
N ILE A 205 6.05 -35.68 -19.69
CA ILE A 205 5.29 -35.91 -20.92
C ILE A 205 3.95 -35.20 -20.82
N VAL A 206 3.66 -34.33 -21.79
CA VAL A 206 2.41 -33.58 -21.94
C VAL A 206 1.36 -34.45 -22.64
N GLY A 207 1.77 -35.18 -23.67
CA GLY A 207 0.88 -36.05 -24.45
C GLY A 207 1.52 -36.44 -25.79
N THR A 208 0.78 -37.15 -26.62
CA THR A 208 1.24 -37.53 -27.97
C THR A 208 0.25 -37.01 -29.00
N ILE A 209 0.77 -36.37 -30.06
CA ILE A 209 -0.04 -35.83 -31.16
C ILE A 209 -0.53 -37.02 -31.99
N PRO A 210 -1.86 -37.26 -32.08
CA PRO A 210 -2.38 -38.41 -32.80
C PRO A 210 -2.17 -38.25 -34.31
N VAL A 211 -1.43 -39.15 -34.95
CA VAL A 211 -1.19 -39.13 -36.40
C VAL A 211 -1.61 -40.44 -37.05
N SER A 212 -1.99 -40.37 -38.32
CA SER A 212 -2.24 -41.54 -39.17
C SER A 212 -1.49 -41.36 -40.49
N SER A 213 -0.49 -42.19 -40.76
CA SER A 213 0.14 -42.32 -42.08
C SER A 213 -0.46 -43.54 -42.79
N PRO A 214 -1.29 -43.37 -43.84
CA PRO A 214 -1.91 -44.49 -44.56
C PRO A 214 -0.91 -45.49 -45.14
N ASN A 215 0.29 -45.01 -45.50
CA ASN A 215 1.37 -45.82 -46.07
C ASN A 215 2.36 -46.33 -45.02
N HIS A 216 2.16 -45.99 -43.74
CA HIS A 216 3.11 -46.28 -42.64
C HIS A 216 4.52 -45.72 -42.88
N ASP A 217 4.62 -44.64 -43.64
CA ASP A 217 5.88 -43.94 -43.88
C ASP A 217 6.34 -43.22 -42.60
N PRO A 218 7.66 -43.13 -42.35
CA PRO A 218 8.18 -42.47 -41.17
C PRO A 218 7.93 -40.95 -41.25
N LEU A 219 7.46 -40.37 -40.14
CA LEU A 219 7.12 -38.96 -40.05
C LEU A 219 8.21 -38.18 -39.30
N THR A 220 8.41 -36.94 -39.69
CA THR A 220 9.21 -35.95 -38.95
C THR A 220 8.29 -34.94 -38.32
N PHE A 221 8.55 -34.63 -37.04
CA PHE A 221 7.80 -33.65 -36.28
C PHE A 221 8.71 -32.48 -35.89
N THR A 222 8.27 -31.26 -36.20
CA THR A 222 8.98 -30.04 -35.79
C THR A 222 8.00 -29.00 -35.28
N ILE A 223 8.34 -28.35 -34.16
CA ILE A 223 7.56 -27.20 -33.69
C ILE A 223 8.01 -25.99 -34.53
N ALA A 224 7.13 -25.53 -35.42
CA ALA A 224 7.38 -24.45 -36.36
C ALA A 224 7.27 -23.06 -35.71
N SER A 225 6.33 -22.87 -34.77
CA SER A 225 6.13 -21.61 -34.04
C SER A 225 5.37 -21.81 -32.73
N GLY A 226 5.21 -20.74 -31.95
CA GLY A 226 4.40 -20.72 -30.72
C GLY A 226 5.09 -21.26 -29.46
N ASN A 227 6.32 -21.78 -29.60
CA ASN A 227 7.09 -22.37 -28.50
C ASN A 227 7.99 -21.35 -27.79
N THR A 228 7.39 -20.28 -27.25
CA THR A 228 8.13 -19.22 -26.56
C THR A 228 9.04 -19.80 -25.47
N GLY A 229 10.28 -19.33 -25.42
CA GLY A 229 11.30 -19.82 -24.48
C GLY A 229 11.75 -21.26 -24.69
N ASN A 230 11.36 -21.90 -25.80
CA ASN A 230 11.55 -23.34 -26.03
C ASN A 230 10.98 -24.20 -24.90
N THR A 231 9.79 -23.82 -24.39
CA THR A 231 9.12 -24.46 -23.25
C THR A 231 8.85 -25.94 -23.48
N PHE A 232 8.52 -26.33 -24.71
CA PHE A 232 8.24 -27.72 -25.09
C PHE A 232 9.25 -28.30 -26.06
N THR A 233 9.36 -29.63 -26.05
CA THR A 233 10.08 -30.40 -27.07
C THR A 233 9.19 -31.53 -27.59
N LEU A 234 9.47 -31.99 -28.81
CA LEU A 234 8.72 -33.01 -29.51
C LEU A 234 9.70 -34.05 -30.04
N ASP A 235 9.42 -35.32 -29.77
CA ASP A 235 10.27 -36.42 -30.25
C ASP A 235 9.82 -36.98 -31.61
N GLY A 236 10.57 -37.96 -32.12
CA GLY A 236 10.30 -38.60 -33.41
C GLY A 236 9.02 -39.44 -33.46
N SER A 237 8.34 -39.65 -32.33
CA SER A 237 7.02 -40.30 -32.25
C SER A 237 5.87 -39.30 -32.11
N GLY A 238 6.17 -37.99 -32.04
CA GLY A 238 5.16 -36.96 -31.82
C GLY A 238 4.75 -36.82 -30.35
N THR A 239 5.57 -37.31 -29.41
CA THR A 239 5.36 -37.12 -27.97
C THR A 239 5.90 -35.77 -27.53
N LEU A 240 5.00 -34.91 -27.05
CA LEU A 240 5.28 -33.58 -26.55
C LEU A 240 5.66 -33.66 -25.07
N SER A 241 6.77 -33.03 -24.68
CA SER A 241 7.26 -32.98 -23.30
C SER A 241 7.72 -31.58 -22.89
N VAL A 242 7.71 -31.28 -21.59
CA VAL A 242 8.25 -30.03 -21.05
C VAL A 242 9.77 -30.03 -21.16
N ALA A 243 10.34 -29.10 -21.91
CA ALA A 243 11.78 -28.93 -22.06
C ALA A 243 12.36 -27.96 -21.02
N THR A 244 11.65 -26.87 -20.74
CA THR A 244 11.96 -25.95 -19.63
C THR A 244 10.66 -25.51 -18.97
N ASN A 245 10.67 -25.41 -17.65
CA ASN A 245 9.51 -24.97 -16.86
C ASN A 245 9.58 -23.49 -16.45
N THR A 246 10.61 -22.75 -16.87
CA THR A 246 10.84 -21.35 -16.45
C THR A 246 9.75 -20.37 -16.83
N LEU A 247 8.98 -20.68 -17.87
CA LEU A 247 7.84 -19.87 -18.32
C LEU A 247 6.49 -20.52 -17.99
N LEU A 248 6.47 -21.70 -17.35
CA LEU A 248 5.25 -22.35 -16.89
C LEU A 248 4.84 -21.78 -15.53
N ASP A 249 4.58 -20.48 -15.51
CA ASP A 249 4.10 -19.70 -14.37
C ASP A 249 2.79 -19.06 -14.84
N TYR A 250 1.67 -19.54 -14.30
CA TYR A 250 0.32 -19.18 -14.74
C TYR A 250 0.07 -17.69 -14.52
N GLU A 251 0.47 -17.17 -13.37
CA GLU A 251 0.35 -15.78 -12.95
C GLU A 251 1.15 -14.88 -13.89
N ALA A 252 2.38 -15.26 -14.22
CA ALA A 252 3.23 -14.50 -15.13
C ALA A 252 2.67 -14.49 -16.55
N LEU A 253 2.20 -15.64 -17.06
CA LEU A 253 1.60 -15.74 -18.39
C LEU A 253 0.25 -15.00 -18.47
N GLY A 254 -0.52 -14.98 -17.39
CA GLY A 254 -1.82 -14.30 -17.30
C GLY A 254 -1.75 -12.79 -17.03
N ARG A 255 -0.60 -12.23 -16.65
CA ARG A 255 -0.47 -10.81 -16.24
C ARG A 255 -0.94 -9.80 -17.27
N THR A 256 -0.76 -10.10 -18.56
CA THR A 256 -0.97 -9.14 -19.65
C THR A 256 -2.21 -9.46 -20.48
N THR A 257 -2.93 -10.53 -20.18
CA THR A 257 -4.06 -10.98 -21.01
C THR A 257 -5.27 -11.27 -20.12
N GLN A 258 -6.47 -11.05 -20.64
CA GLN A 258 -7.71 -11.55 -20.02
C GLN A 258 -8.10 -12.92 -20.60
N LEU A 259 -7.20 -13.53 -21.38
CA LEU A 259 -7.43 -14.74 -22.16
C LEU A 259 -7.03 -15.98 -21.34
N PRO A 260 -7.50 -17.18 -21.72
CA PRO A 260 -7.02 -18.43 -21.15
C PRO A 260 -5.50 -18.57 -21.27
N VAL A 261 -4.85 -18.95 -20.17
CA VAL A 261 -3.39 -19.17 -20.15
C VAL A 261 -3.06 -20.45 -20.90
N GLN A 262 -2.52 -20.31 -22.11
CA GLN A 262 -2.18 -21.44 -22.97
C GLN A 262 -1.00 -21.13 -23.89
N PHE A 263 -0.32 -22.18 -24.33
CA PHE A 263 0.61 -22.13 -25.45
C PHE A 263 -0.08 -22.66 -26.71
N GLU A 264 0.07 -21.93 -27.81
CA GLU A 264 -0.44 -22.34 -29.11
C GLU A 264 0.72 -22.67 -30.05
N LEU A 265 1.00 -23.95 -30.20
CA LEU A 265 2.09 -24.45 -31.03
C LEU A 265 1.59 -24.76 -32.44
N LEU A 266 2.35 -24.36 -33.45
CA LEU A 266 2.20 -24.89 -34.81
C LEU A 266 3.22 -25.98 -35.01
N VAL A 267 2.76 -27.20 -35.23
CA VAL A 267 3.61 -28.39 -35.44
C VAL A 267 3.56 -28.77 -36.91
N SER A 268 4.71 -28.80 -37.56
CA SER A 268 4.88 -29.36 -38.90
C SER A 268 5.10 -30.86 -38.80
N ILE A 269 4.28 -31.60 -39.53
CA ILE A 269 4.32 -33.06 -39.63
C ILE A 269 4.58 -33.38 -41.10
N SER A 270 5.78 -33.86 -41.41
CA SER A 270 6.21 -34.12 -42.78
C SER A 270 6.50 -35.60 -42.99
N ASP A 271 6.03 -36.15 -44.11
CA ASP A 271 6.43 -37.47 -44.55
C ASP A 271 7.90 -37.47 -45.00
N GLN A 272 8.73 -38.35 -44.45
CA GLN A 272 10.17 -38.39 -44.78
C GLN A 272 10.46 -38.89 -46.20
N ARG A 273 9.50 -39.56 -46.85
CA ARG A 273 9.65 -40.09 -48.21
C ARG A 273 9.06 -39.15 -49.25
N ASP A 274 8.11 -38.30 -48.86
CA ASP A 274 7.51 -37.29 -49.71
C ASP A 274 7.25 -35.98 -48.94
N LEU A 275 8.21 -35.06 -49.00
CA LEU A 275 8.13 -33.80 -48.25
C LEU A 275 6.98 -32.89 -48.71
N GLU A 276 6.40 -33.14 -49.89
CA GLU A 276 5.20 -32.44 -50.37
C GLU A 276 3.96 -32.82 -49.54
N LEU A 277 4.00 -33.97 -48.86
CA LEU A 277 2.99 -34.39 -47.87
C LEU A 277 3.36 -33.83 -46.49
N THR A 278 3.27 -32.51 -46.36
CA THR A 278 3.46 -31.79 -45.09
C THR A 278 2.14 -31.22 -44.58
N GLU A 279 1.84 -31.48 -43.31
CA GLU A 279 0.71 -30.92 -42.59
C GLU A 279 1.20 -29.96 -41.49
N ILE A 280 0.67 -28.74 -41.45
CA ILE A 280 0.81 -27.87 -40.27
C ILE A 280 -0.40 -28.07 -39.37
N ARG A 281 -0.18 -28.39 -38.10
CA ARG A 281 -1.21 -28.68 -37.10
C ARG A 281 -1.12 -27.75 -35.88
N ARG A 282 -2.26 -27.20 -35.47
CA ARG A 282 -2.40 -26.42 -34.24
C ARG A 282 -2.49 -27.36 -33.03
N VAL A 283 -1.62 -27.14 -32.05
CA VAL A 283 -1.59 -27.85 -30.77
C VAL A 283 -1.70 -26.83 -29.65
N VAL A 284 -2.72 -26.94 -28.81
CA VAL A 284 -2.97 -26.04 -27.69
C VAL A 284 -2.61 -26.76 -26.39
N VAL A 285 -1.72 -26.16 -25.61
CA VAL A 285 -1.36 -26.64 -24.27
C VAL A 285 -1.88 -25.63 -23.26
N ALA A 286 -3.01 -25.94 -22.62
CA ALA A 286 -3.56 -25.12 -21.56
C ALA A 286 -2.74 -25.31 -20.27
N VAL A 287 -2.41 -24.21 -19.61
CA VAL A 287 -1.74 -24.22 -18.31
C VAL A 287 -2.80 -23.98 -17.24
N THR A 288 -2.87 -24.83 -16.22
CA THR A 288 -3.78 -24.64 -15.08
C THR A 288 -3.04 -24.11 -13.89
N ASN A 289 -3.62 -23.13 -13.20
CA ASN A 289 -3.07 -22.61 -11.94
C ASN A 289 -2.96 -23.73 -10.88
N VAL A 290 -1.88 -23.67 -10.09
CA VAL A 290 -1.60 -24.51 -8.93
C VAL A 290 -1.24 -23.64 -7.73
N ASN A 291 -2.03 -23.74 -6.67
CA ASN A 291 -1.80 -22.98 -5.43
C ASN A 291 -0.38 -23.13 -4.86
N GLU A 292 0.28 -22.00 -4.64
CA GLU A 292 1.62 -21.80 -4.14
C GLU A 292 1.65 -21.25 -2.71
N PRO A 293 2.75 -21.45 -1.96
CA PRO A 293 2.81 -20.93 -0.60
C PRO A 293 2.93 -19.40 -0.59
N PRO A 294 2.25 -18.72 0.35
CA PRO A 294 2.47 -17.30 0.56
C PRO A 294 3.91 -17.03 1.02
N ALA A 295 4.37 -15.80 0.85
CA ALA A 295 5.67 -15.32 1.32
C ALA A 295 5.50 -14.13 2.27
N ILE A 296 6.32 -14.09 3.33
CA ILE A 296 6.43 -12.91 4.19
C ILE A 296 7.44 -11.96 3.55
N THR A 297 6.95 -10.85 3.02
CA THR A 297 7.74 -9.89 2.25
C THR A 297 8.26 -8.73 3.08
N GLY A 298 7.75 -8.55 4.31
CA GLY A 298 8.27 -7.53 5.21
C GLY A 298 7.47 -7.30 6.48
N MET A 299 7.81 -6.22 7.17
CA MET A 299 7.08 -5.70 8.33
C MET A 299 7.07 -4.18 8.28
N ARG A 300 5.90 -3.56 8.47
CA ARG A 300 5.74 -2.10 8.63
C ARG A 300 5.70 -1.73 10.10
N THR A 301 6.47 -0.74 10.54
CA THR A 301 6.43 -0.24 11.93
C THR A 301 5.95 1.21 11.95
N PRO A 302 5.04 1.62 12.85
CA PRO A 302 4.54 2.99 12.93
C PRO A 302 5.66 4.05 12.97
N ALA A 303 5.45 5.19 12.32
CA ALA A 303 6.34 6.34 12.44
C ALA A 303 6.28 6.85 13.89
N GLY A 304 7.40 6.73 14.62
CA GLY A 304 7.49 7.07 16.05
C GLY A 304 7.53 5.89 17.03
N GLY A 305 7.39 4.64 16.56
CA GLY A 305 7.44 3.43 17.40
C GLY A 305 8.83 2.86 17.68
N LEU A 306 9.89 3.46 17.12
CA LEU A 306 11.28 3.09 17.38
C LEU A 306 11.95 4.26 18.12
N THR A 307 11.90 4.26 19.45
CA THR A 307 12.79 5.09 20.25
C THR A 307 14.18 4.47 20.24
N PHE A 308 15.04 4.88 19.32
CA PHE A 308 16.46 4.53 19.37
C PHE A 308 17.12 5.32 20.52
N LEU A 309 17.52 4.62 21.58
CA LEU A 309 18.11 5.20 22.80
C LEU A 309 19.65 5.25 22.78
N ASP A 310 20.30 4.82 21.70
CA ASP A 310 21.70 5.14 21.43
C ASP A 310 21.78 6.25 20.38
N GLY A 311 22.59 7.28 20.66
CA GLY A 311 22.88 8.37 19.73
C GLY A 311 23.71 7.92 18.51
N PHE A 312 23.42 6.75 17.97
CA PHE A 312 23.93 6.25 16.71
C PHE A 312 22.72 6.01 15.80
N GLU A 313 22.64 6.78 14.71
CA GLU A 313 22.11 6.24 13.46
C GLU A 313 22.64 4.80 13.32
N PRO A 314 21.81 3.78 13.06
CA PRO A 314 22.37 2.54 12.57
C PRO A 314 23.02 2.88 11.24
N ALA A 315 24.35 3.02 11.28
CA ALA A 315 25.18 2.77 10.13
C ALA A 315 24.64 1.51 9.48
N PHE A 316 24.35 1.61 8.19
CA PHE A 316 24.10 0.50 7.29
C PHE A 316 24.99 -0.70 7.69
N SER A 317 24.40 -1.73 8.29
CA SER A 317 25.06 -3.00 8.49
C SER A 317 24.27 -4.06 7.73
N VAL A 318 24.73 -4.34 6.52
CA VAL A 318 24.33 -5.54 5.81
C VAL A 318 25.15 -6.69 6.41
N GLY A 319 24.55 -7.38 7.37
CA GLY A 319 25.08 -8.64 7.86
C GLY A 319 24.63 -9.77 6.94
N PHE A 320 25.51 -10.24 6.04
CA PHE A 320 25.31 -11.53 5.41
C PHE A 320 25.70 -12.61 6.43
N GLN A 321 24.73 -13.26 7.06
CA GLN A 321 24.95 -14.59 7.61
C GLN A 321 24.48 -15.61 6.57
N SER A 322 25.24 -16.67 6.41
CA SER A 322 25.30 -17.54 5.25
C SER A 322 24.03 -18.36 4.94
N ASN A 323 22.82 -17.95 5.36
CA ASN A 323 21.51 -18.46 4.94
C ASN A 323 20.30 -17.55 5.34
N SER A 324 20.50 -16.27 5.70
CA SER A 324 19.40 -15.35 6.06
C SER A 324 19.78 -13.89 5.80
N ALA A 325 18.97 -13.18 5.00
CA ALA A 325 19.18 -11.78 4.63
C ALA A 325 17.89 -10.96 4.84
N SER A 326 17.89 -10.07 5.84
CA SER A 326 16.90 -9.00 5.99
C SER A 326 17.48 -7.69 5.46
N VAL A 327 16.78 -7.00 4.58
CA VAL A 327 17.22 -5.70 4.05
C VAL A 327 16.26 -4.63 4.55
N THR A 328 16.75 -3.71 5.38
CA THR A 328 15.94 -2.58 5.83
C THR A 328 15.93 -1.49 4.74
N VAL A 329 14.83 -1.36 3.99
CA VAL A 329 14.64 -0.29 3.00
C VAL A 329 13.84 0.84 3.62
N ARG A 330 14.48 1.96 3.96
CA ARG A 330 13.76 3.17 4.41
C ARG A 330 13.22 3.92 3.20
N SER A 331 11.93 3.80 2.89
CA SER A 331 11.26 4.67 1.91
C SER A 331 10.70 5.92 2.59
N TRP A 332 11.19 7.10 2.21
CA TRP A 332 10.67 8.39 2.68
C TRP A 332 9.54 8.84 1.75
N SER A 333 8.28 8.81 2.21
CA SER A 333 7.13 9.37 1.50
C SER A 333 6.54 10.49 2.35
N ASN A 334 6.61 11.74 1.87
CA ASN A 334 6.23 12.92 2.67
C ASN A 334 4.71 13.19 2.73
N THR A 335 3.87 12.33 2.15
CA THR A 335 2.43 12.62 1.99
C THR A 335 1.49 11.71 2.77
N SER A 336 2.01 10.78 3.58
CA SER A 336 1.16 9.92 4.41
C SER A 336 1.92 9.44 5.63
N ASN A 337 1.20 9.29 6.74
CA ASN A 337 1.64 8.78 8.05
C ASN A 337 2.07 7.30 7.98
N THR A 338 2.80 6.91 6.94
CA THR A 338 3.12 5.54 6.58
C THR A 338 4.43 5.16 7.26
N GLY A 339 4.32 4.20 8.17
CA GLY A 339 5.45 3.66 8.93
C GLY A 339 6.61 3.10 8.08
N PHE A 340 7.73 2.81 8.72
CA PHE A 340 8.91 2.24 8.07
C PHE A 340 8.66 0.79 7.62
N LEU A 341 8.94 0.46 6.36
CA LEU A 341 8.85 -0.91 5.84
C LEU A 341 10.22 -1.58 5.85
N THR A 342 10.38 -2.66 6.63
CA THR A 342 11.54 -3.56 6.50
C THR A 342 11.18 -4.65 5.50
N THR A 343 11.93 -4.79 4.41
CA THR A 343 11.66 -5.81 3.39
C THR A 343 12.47 -7.08 3.64
N CYS A 344 11.87 -8.22 3.31
CA CYS A 344 12.54 -9.50 3.31
C CYS A 344 12.71 -9.99 1.87
N LEU A 345 13.94 -10.38 1.52
CA LEU A 345 14.29 -10.85 0.18
C LEU A 345 14.64 -12.35 0.16
N GLY A 346 14.40 -13.08 1.25
CA GLY A 346 14.76 -14.49 1.39
C GLY A 346 13.68 -15.32 2.07
N THR A 347 13.88 -16.63 2.13
CA THR A 347 12.90 -17.61 2.65
C THR A 347 12.85 -17.73 4.17
N ASN A 348 13.85 -17.18 4.88
CA ASN A 348 13.95 -17.20 6.35
C ASN A 348 14.02 -15.78 6.91
N CYS A 349 12.87 -15.12 6.96
CA CYS A 349 12.73 -13.78 7.51
C CYS A 349 12.68 -13.82 9.04
N SER A 350 13.33 -12.86 9.69
CA SER A 350 13.16 -12.60 11.12
C SER A 350 13.11 -11.10 11.36
N PHE A 351 12.20 -10.65 12.22
CA PHE A 351 12.01 -9.24 12.53
C PHE A 351 12.28 -8.97 14.01
N ARG A 352 12.72 -7.76 14.33
CA ARG A 352 12.96 -7.31 15.70
C ARG A 352 12.13 -6.06 15.96
N LEU A 353 11.46 -6.04 17.10
CA LEU A 353 10.66 -4.93 17.59
C LEU A 353 11.10 -4.59 19.01
N SER A 354 11.00 -3.32 19.35
CA SER A 354 11.18 -2.82 20.72
C SER A 354 9.90 -2.17 21.20
N VAL A 355 9.58 -2.35 22.47
CA VAL A 355 8.37 -1.78 23.10
C VAL A 355 8.72 -1.35 24.51
N LEU A 356 8.22 -0.19 24.94
CA LEU A 356 8.42 0.25 26.31
C LEU A 356 7.58 -0.60 27.27
N GLU A 357 8.14 -0.93 28.43
CA GLU A 357 7.32 -1.52 29.49
C GLU A 357 6.11 -0.64 29.83
N HIS A 358 5.03 -1.27 30.27
CA HIS A 358 3.75 -0.63 30.55
C HIS A 358 3.12 0.13 29.37
N SER A 359 3.54 -0.19 28.13
CA SER A 359 2.83 0.27 26.93
C SER A 359 1.35 -0.14 27.03
N PRO A 360 0.39 0.78 26.82
CA PRO A 360 -1.02 0.48 26.95
C PRO A 360 -1.45 -0.70 26.06
N PRO A 361 -2.32 -1.60 26.53
CA PRO A 361 -2.98 -2.57 25.66
C PRO A 361 -3.66 -1.87 24.47
N GLY A 362 -3.50 -2.43 23.28
CA GLY A 362 -3.88 -1.83 22.00
C GLY A 362 -2.77 -1.03 21.30
N SER A 363 -1.60 -0.83 21.93
CA SER A 363 -0.45 -0.21 21.28
C SER A 363 0.02 -1.05 20.09
N VAL A 364 0.14 -0.44 18.91
CA VAL A 364 0.60 -1.08 17.68
C VAL A 364 2.12 -1.15 17.66
N LEU A 365 2.67 -2.36 17.47
CA LEU A 365 4.11 -2.58 17.39
C LEU A 365 4.59 -2.61 15.93
N GLY A 366 3.80 -3.24 15.07
CA GLY A 366 4.09 -3.36 13.65
C GLY A 366 3.07 -4.22 12.93
N THR A 367 3.09 -4.18 11.62
CA THR A 367 2.17 -4.89 10.73
C THR A 367 2.97 -5.81 9.84
N MET A 368 2.69 -7.11 9.92
CA MET A 368 3.29 -8.09 9.01
C MET A 368 2.82 -7.85 7.58
N VAL A 369 3.73 -8.01 6.63
CA VAL A 369 3.42 -7.88 5.20
C VAL A 369 3.67 -9.23 4.55
N GLY A 370 2.59 -9.89 4.14
CA GLY A 370 2.61 -11.06 3.28
C GLY A 370 2.28 -10.70 1.84
N ALA A 371 2.74 -11.53 0.90
CA ALA A 371 2.29 -11.55 -0.48
C ALA A 371 2.15 -13.00 -0.91
N ASP A 372 1.20 -13.26 -1.78
CA ASP A 372 1.00 -14.56 -2.39
C ASP A 372 1.21 -14.42 -3.90
N PRO A 373 1.93 -15.34 -4.57
CA PRO A 373 1.98 -15.38 -6.01
C PRO A 373 0.58 -15.54 -6.62
N ASP A 374 -0.26 -16.39 -6.04
CA ASP A 374 -1.57 -16.72 -6.57
C ASP A 374 -2.49 -15.51 -6.64
N SER A 375 -3.20 -15.40 -7.76
CA SER A 375 -4.20 -14.35 -7.92
C SER A 375 -5.41 -14.59 -7.01
N TYR A 376 -5.91 -13.52 -6.39
CA TYR A 376 -7.15 -13.48 -5.58
C TYR A 376 -7.11 -14.19 -4.22
N THR A 377 -5.95 -14.45 -3.64
CA THR A 377 -5.85 -15.02 -2.28
C THR A 377 -6.07 -13.96 -1.19
N ARG A 378 -6.75 -14.37 -0.12
CA ARG A 378 -6.96 -13.53 1.07
C ARG A 378 -6.11 -14.07 2.21
N LEU A 379 -4.98 -13.42 2.45
CA LEU A 379 -4.06 -13.80 3.49
C LEU A 379 -4.68 -13.72 4.90
N SER A 380 -4.36 -14.71 5.74
CA SER A 380 -4.66 -14.73 7.17
C SER A 380 -3.38 -14.78 7.99
N TYR A 381 -3.36 -13.99 9.07
CA TYR A 381 -2.21 -13.87 9.97
C TYR A 381 -2.53 -14.44 11.36
N SER A 382 -1.58 -15.14 11.97
CA SER A 382 -1.74 -15.68 13.32
C SER A 382 -0.40 -15.81 14.06
N ILE A 383 -0.43 -15.83 15.40
CA ILE A 383 0.74 -16.16 16.23
C ILE A 383 0.60 -17.62 16.67
N ALA A 384 1.41 -18.51 16.09
CA ALA A 384 1.35 -19.95 16.36
C ALA A 384 2.11 -20.36 17.63
N ALA A 385 3.15 -19.60 18.03
CA ALA A 385 3.93 -19.87 19.24
C ALA A 385 4.60 -18.60 19.79
N GLY A 386 5.20 -18.70 20.99
CA GLY A 386 5.94 -17.59 21.62
C GLY A 386 5.10 -16.62 22.44
N ASN A 387 3.78 -16.79 22.43
CA ASN A 387 2.80 -15.92 23.08
C ASN A 387 1.95 -16.64 24.12
N SER A 388 2.51 -17.62 24.84
CA SER A 388 1.79 -18.39 25.87
C SER A 388 1.21 -17.52 27.00
N ASP A 389 1.83 -16.37 27.24
CA ASP A 389 1.47 -15.42 28.28
C ASP A 389 0.32 -14.49 27.86
N GLY A 390 -0.09 -14.55 26.58
CA GLY A 390 -1.18 -13.72 26.03
C GLY A 390 -0.86 -12.23 25.97
N MET A 391 0.42 -11.87 25.82
CA MET A 391 0.89 -10.49 25.89
C MET A 391 0.77 -9.72 24.57
N PHE A 392 0.53 -10.42 23.45
CA PHE A 392 0.36 -9.81 22.14
C PHE A 392 -0.88 -10.36 21.41
N ASN A 393 -1.49 -9.54 20.56
CA ASN A 393 -2.51 -9.94 19.59
C ASN A 393 -1.99 -9.71 18.17
N ILE A 394 -2.53 -10.44 17.21
CA ILE A 394 -2.36 -10.15 15.79
C ILE A 394 -3.73 -10.08 15.11
N ASP A 395 -3.97 -9.05 14.31
CA ASP A 395 -5.16 -8.97 13.48
C ASP A 395 -5.04 -9.93 12.30
N SER A 396 -6.00 -10.86 12.19
CA SER A 396 -5.96 -11.92 11.18
C SER A 396 -6.07 -11.42 9.74
N ALA A 397 -6.63 -10.24 9.49
CA ALA A 397 -6.82 -9.71 8.14
C ALA A 397 -5.71 -8.73 7.74
N THR A 398 -5.20 -7.94 8.69
CA THR A 398 -4.23 -6.89 8.41
C THR A 398 -2.80 -7.27 8.78
N GLY A 399 -2.60 -8.28 9.63
CA GLY A 399 -1.29 -8.65 10.16
C GLY A 399 -0.74 -7.69 11.23
N GLU A 400 -1.58 -6.80 11.76
CA GLU A 400 -1.19 -5.83 12.80
C GLU A 400 -0.97 -6.52 14.15
N ILE A 401 0.24 -6.38 14.69
CA ILE A 401 0.63 -6.89 16.02
C ILE A 401 0.45 -5.78 17.05
N THR A 402 -0.31 -6.07 18.10
CA THR A 402 -0.61 -5.14 19.20
C THR A 402 -0.28 -5.72 20.57
N VAL A 403 -0.04 -4.85 21.55
CA VAL A 403 0.09 -5.23 22.96
C VAL A 403 -1.28 -5.64 23.51
N ALA A 404 -1.37 -6.81 24.15
CA ALA A 404 -2.62 -7.33 24.72
C ALA A 404 -2.65 -7.27 26.27
N GLY A 405 -1.48 -7.25 26.91
CA GLY A 405 -1.33 -7.24 28.36
C GLY A 405 -0.29 -6.24 28.85
N ASP A 406 -0.21 -6.04 30.17
CA ASP A 406 0.76 -5.14 30.78
C ASP A 406 2.18 -5.74 30.73
N LEU A 407 3.06 -5.15 29.92
CA LEU A 407 4.42 -5.62 29.71
C LEU A 407 5.32 -5.17 30.85
N VAL A 408 5.88 -6.13 31.59
CA VAL A 408 6.80 -5.87 32.71
C VAL A 408 8.14 -6.54 32.41
N ALA A 409 9.18 -5.75 32.14
CA ALA A 409 10.49 -6.28 31.75
C ALA A 409 11.12 -7.17 32.83
N ALA A 410 10.81 -6.93 34.11
CA ALA A 410 11.25 -7.75 35.23
C ALA A 410 10.64 -9.18 35.23
N THR A 411 9.46 -9.35 34.63
CA THR A 411 8.82 -10.68 34.48
C THR A 411 9.38 -11.40 33.26
N LYS A 412 9.41 -10.70 32.12
CA LYS A 412 9.92 -11.22 30.84
C LYS A 412 10.21 -10.05 29.91
N ASN A 413 11.46 -9.96 29.45
CA ASN A 413 11.95 -8.85 28.64
C ASN A 413 12.11 -9.20 27.15
N VAL A 414 12.00 -10.47 26.75
CA VAL A 414 12.09 -10.90 25.35
C VAL A 414 11.00 -11.91 25.02
N TYR A 415 10.33 -11.71 23.89
CA TYR A 415 9.32 -12.61 23.34
C TYR A 415 9.67 -12.97 21.91
N GLU A 416 9.74 -14.27 21.59
CA GLU A 416 10.00 -14.78 20.25
C GLU A 416 8.71 -15.33 19.66
N LEU A 417 7.96 -14.48 18.96
CA LEU A 417 6.67 -14.82 18.37
C LEU A 417 6.89 -15.57 17.06
N ASN A 418 6.31 -16.76 16.92
CA ASN A 418 6.24 -17.45 15.64
C ASN A 418 4.97 -17.03 14.91
N VAL A 419 5.11 -16.18 13.90
CA VAL A 419 4.00 -15.62 13.14
C VAL A 419 3.82 -16.41 11.85
N VAL A 420 2.57 -16.76 11.54
CA VAL A 420 2.18 -17.56 10.39
C VAL A 420 1.29 -16.72 9.47
N VAL A 421 1.59 -16.75 8.18
CA VAL A 421 0.74 -16.26 7.09
C VAL A 421 0.18 -17.46 6.33
N SER A 422 -1.12 -17.47 6.04
CA SER A 422 -1.80 -18.51 5.27
C SER A 422 -2.60 -17.91 4.11
N ASP A 423 -2.57 -18.56 2.95
CA ASP A 423 -3.33 -18.21 1.75
C ASP A 423 -4.87 -18.39 1.89
N GLN A 424 -5.29 -19.22 2.85
CA GLN A 424 -6.66 -19.69 3.05
C GLN A 424 -7.30 -20.36 1.82
N THR A 425 -6.50 -20.87 0.88
CA THR A 425 -7.02 -21.51 -0.33
C THR A 425 -7.46 -22.94 -0.02
N PRO A 426 -8.73 -23.32 -0.22
CA PRO A 426 -9.17 -24.71 -0.09
C PRO A 426 -8.78 -25.53 -1.33
N PRO A 427 -8.56 -26.86 -1.22
CA PRO A 427 -8.74 -27.69 -0.03
C PRO A 427 -7.50 -27.75 0.88
N LEU A 428 -6.35 -27.30 0.40
CA LEU A 428 -5.09 -27.37 1.12
C LEU A 428 -4.48 -25.97 1.18
N SER A 429 -4.68 -25.28 2.30
CA SER A 429 -4.06 -23.98 2.53
C SER A 429 -2.58 -24.14 2.81
N LEU A 430 -1.75 -23.33 2.17
CA LEU A 430 -0.33 -23.27 2.40
C LEU A 430 0.02 -22.12 3.34
N THR A 431 1.19 -22.20 3.95
CA THR A 431 1.62 -21.26 4.99
C THR A 431 3.10 -20.93 4.91
N ALA A 432 3.44 -19.70 5.28
CA ALA A 432 4.80 -19.28 5.61
C ALA A 432 4.91 -18.82 7.06
N THR A 433 6.09 -18.99 7.63
CA THR A 433 6.37 -18.66 9.03
C THR A 433 7.56 -17.72 9.17
N SER A 434 7.48 -16.77 10.10
CA SER A 434 8.57 -15.86 10.45
C SER A 434 8.67 -15.72 11.97
N THR A 435 9.89 -15.56 12.47
CA THR A 435 10.12 -15.22 13.87
C THR A 435 10.12 -13.70 14.07
N VAL A 436 9.35 -13.21 15.04
CA VAL A 436 9.33 -11.80 15.46
C VAL A 436 9.83 -11.73 16.90
N THR A 437 10.98 -11.12 17.12
CA THR A 437 11.54 -10.91 18.47
C THR A 437 11.09 -9.55 18.99
N VAL A 438 10.27 -9.53 20.04
CA VAL A 438 9.86 -8.31 20.75
C VAL A 438 10.70 -8.15 22.02
N THR A 439 11.41 -7.03 22.14
CA THR A 439 12.19 -6.68 23.33
C THR A 439 11.46 -5.61 24.13
N VAL A 440 11.23 -5.87 25.42
CA VAL A 440 10.65 -4.89 26.34
C VAL A 440 11.79 -4.05 26.91
N GLU A 441 11.78 -2.76 26.60
CA GLU A 441 12.81 -1.81 26.99
C GLU A 441 12.43 -1.04 28.26
N LEU A 442 13.45 -0.77 29.08
CA LEU A 442 13.38 0.09 30.25
C LEU A 442 13.83 1.50 29.82
N PRO A 443 12.96 2.52 29.75
CA PRO A 443 13.33 3.84 29.24
C PRO A 443 14.21 4.68 30.19
N TYR A 444 14.57 4.17 31.37
CA TYR A 444 15.11 5.00 32.46
C TYR A 444 16.62 5.23 32.37
N GLN A 445 17.06 6.19 31.56
CA GLN A 445 18.39 6.78 31.73
C GLN A 445 18.42 7.62 33.01
N ARG A 446 18.96 7.03 34.09
CA ARG A 446 19.19 7.73 35.36
C ARG A 446 20.11 8.93 35.16
N GLY A 447 19.91 9.97 35.95
CA GLY A 447 20.84 11.10 36.04
C GLY A 447 20.15 12.46 36.05
N SER A 448 18.85 12.54 35.76
CA SER A 448 18.14 13.80 35.66
C SER A 448 16.62 13.66 35.81
N ILE A 449 15.94 14.79 36.00
CA ILE A 449 14.47 14.94 35.89
C ILE A 449 14.17 16.09 34.91
N SER A 450 13.01 16.04 34.22
CA SER A 450 12.59 17.16 33.37
C SER A 450 12.19 18.36 34.24
N HIS A 451 12.48 19.56 33.77
CA HIS A 451 12.12 20.84 34.38
C HIS A 451 11.53 21.75 33.29
N ALA A 452 10.19 21.81 33.25
CA ALA A 452 9.43 22.61 32.29
C ALA A 452 8.91 23.90 32.92
N VAL A 453 9.01 25.01 32.19
CA VAL A 453 8.58 26.34 32.63
C VAL A 453 7.48 26.86 31.72
N TYR A 454 6.36 27.26 32.31
CA TYR A 454 5.21 27.87 31.62
C TYR A 454 5.13 29.35 31.99
N THR A 455 5.15 30.25 31.01
CA THR A 455 5.20 31.70 31.22
C THR A 455 3.83 32.35 31.02
N ASN A 456 3.65 33.57 31.52
CA ASN A 456 2.43 34.38 31.36
C ASN A 456 1.14 33.75 31.92
N ILE A 457 1.25 32.96 32.98
CA ILE A 457 0.10 32.36 33.64
C ILE A 457 -0.29 33.22 34.84
N SER A 458 -1.42 33.91 34.76
CA SER A 458 -1.93 34.73 35.88
C SER A 458 -2.43 33.88 37.05
N GLY A 459 -2.37 34.44 38.26
CA GLY A 459 -2.83 33.78 39.48
C GLY A 459 -1.71 33.07 40.23
N ILE A 460 -1.98 32.67 41.48
CA ILE A 460 -0.96 32.16 42.41
C ILE A 460 -1.15 30.70 42.78
N LEU A 461 -2.30 30.09 42.48
CA LEU A 461 -2.60 28.69 42.80
C LEU A 461 -2.12 27.75 41.70
N VAL A 462 -1.73 26.52 42.05
CA VAL A 462 -1.37 25.48 41.06
C VAL A 462 -2.52 25.15 40.09
N SER A 463 -3.78 25.38 40.51
CA SER A 463 -4.94 25.30 39.62
C SER A 463 -4.89 26.28 38.45
N ALA A 464 -4.24 27.44 38.61
CA ALA A 464 -4.07 28.38 37.49
C ALA A 464 -3.13 27.82 36.42
N LEU A 465 -2.05 27.13 36.83
CA LEU A 465 -1.17 26.41 35.91
C LEU A 465 -1.90 25.25 35.21
N THR A 466 -2.59 24.42 35.98
CA THR A 466 -3.20 23.19 35.43
C THR A 466 -4.46 23.43 34.59
N ASN A 467 -5.11 24.59 34.73
CA ASN A 467 -6.23 25.02 33.90
C ASN A 467 -5.81 25.85 32.68
N ASP A 468 -4.52 26.22 32.57
CA ASP A 468 -4.02 26.98 31.43
C ASP A 468 -3.99 26.10 30.16
N ILE A 469 -4.31 26.70 29.01
CA ILE A 469 -4.36 25.98 27.72
C ILE A 469 -3.00 25.40 27.32
N SER A 470 -1.91 26.02 27.78
CA SER A 470 -0.55 25.56 27.51
C SER A 470 -0.21 24.30 28.31
N PHE A 471 -0.86 24.05 29.44
CA PHE A 471 -0.58 22.89 30.26
C PHE A 471 -1.31 21.63 29.75
N PRO A 472 -0.65 20.44 29.69
CA PRO A 472 0.76 20.19 30.02
C PRO A 472 1.70 20.24 28.81
N ARG A 473 1.21 20.53 27.59
CA ARG A 473 1.93 20.21 26.34
C ARG A 473 2.63 21.38 25.65
N ASP A 474 2.61 22.59 26.20
CA ASP A 474 3.16 23.77 25.55
C ASP A 474 3.98 24.64 26.52
N PRO A 475 5.03 24.10 27.16
CA PRO A 475 5.90 24.91 28.01
C PRO A 475 6.67 25.93 27.17
N GLY A 476 7.04 27.06 27.78
CA GLY A 476 7.92 28.03 27.13
C GLY A 476 9.38 27.54 27.03
N THR A 477 9.84 26.79 28.03
CA THR A 477 11.15 26.12 28.02
C THR A 477 11.09 24.79 28.77
N GLU A 478 11.92 23.82 28.40
CA GLU A 478 12.19 22.63 29.20
C GLU A 478 13.69 22.28 29.15
N GLU A 479 14.21 21.88 30.31
CA GLU A 479 15.59 21.41 30.46
C GLU A 479 15.65 20.15 31.34
N ARG A 480 16.83 19.55 31.43
CA ARG A 480 17.11 18.41 32.32
C ARG A 480 17.96 18.89 33.48
N VAL A 481 17.49 18.67 34.70
CA VAL A 481 18.24 19.02 35.93
C VAL A 481 18.67 17.78 36.69
N SER A 482 19.84 17.84 37.33
CA SER A 482 20.51 16.71 37.99
C SER A 482 20.07 16.49 39.44
N PHE A 483 19.15 17.29 39.95
CA PHE A 483 18.52 17.15 41.26
C PHE A 483 17.03 17.44 41.12
N PHE A 484 16.21 16.91 42.03
CA PHE A 484 14.79 17.29 42.12
C PHE A 484 14.62 18.67 42.76
N GLU A 485 15.34 19.64 42.21
CA GLU A 485 15.38 21.02 42.62
C GLU A 485 15.64 21.86 41.38
N GLY A 486 14.84 22.90 41.20
CA GLY A 486 14.85 23.75 40.03
C GLY A 486 14.03 25.01 40.29
N ALA A 487 14.33 26.07 39.56
CA ALA A 487 13.59 27.31 39.61
C ALA A 487 13.67 28.01 38.27
N SER A 488 12.72 28.90 38.02
CA SER A 488 12.84 29.91 36.97
C SER A 488 12.94 31.30 37.58
N ASN A 489 13.42 32.26 36.79
CA ASN A 489 13.39 33.68 37.10
C ASN A 489 12.40 34.34 36.14
N GLY A 490 11.34 34.97 36.68
CA GLY A 490 10.34 35.60 35.84
C GLY A 490 9.20 36.25 36.62
N GLU A 491 8.27 36.81 35.87
CA GLU A 491 6.97 37.28 36.35
C GLU A 491 5.90 36.26 35.96
N ASP A 492 4.99 35.93 36.88
CA ASP A 492 3.81 35.09 36.64
C ASP A 492 4.06 33.82 35.80
N TYR A 493 4.79 32.86 36.38
CA TYR A 493 5.13 31.59 35.74
C TYR A 493 4.70 30.38 36.58
N GLY A 494 4.63 29.22 35.91
CA GLY A 494 4.51 27.91 36.52
C GLY A 494 5.71 27.03 36.18
N VAL A 495 6.04 26.11 37.08
CA VAL A 495 7.10 25.11 36.87
C VAL A 495 6.52 23.72 37.09
N VAL A 496 6.90 22.79 36.23
CA VAL A 496 6.59 21.37 36.39
C VAL A 496 7.88 20.58 36.27
N MET A 497 8.24 19.89 37.33
CA MET A 497 9.34 18.94 37.33
C MET A 497 8.78 17.53 37.35
N ARG A 498 9.05 16.72 36.32
CA ARG A 498 8.44 15.39 36.17
C ARG A 498 9.41 14.33 35.68
N GLY A 499 9.19 13.11 36.16
CA GLY A 499 10.03 11.98 35.85
C GLY A 499 9.63 10.71 36.57
N TYR A 500 10.58 9.79 36.66
CA TYR A 500 10.46 8.54 37.37
C TYR A 500 11.43 8.52 38.55
N LEU A 501 10.93 8.15 39.73
CA LEU A 501 11.71 7.86 40.92
C LEU A 501 12.13 6.39 40.92
N LEU A 502 13.42 6.12 41.11
CA LEU A 502 14.00 4.80 41.23
C LEU A 502 14.59 4.62 42.64
N PRO A 503 13.85 4.03 43.59
CA PRO A 503 14.32 3.83 44.95
C PRO A 503 15.57 2.93 44.99
N PRO A 504 16.67 3.32 45.68
CA PRO A 504 17.85 2.49 45.81
C PRO A 504 17.60 1.24 46.65
N ALA A 505 16.67 1.29 47.60
CA ALA A 505 16.36 0.21 48.52
C ALA A 505 14.86 0.12 48.75
N THR A 506 14.37 -1.09 49.03
CA THR A 506 12.99 -1.28 49.48
C THR A 506 12.84 -0.71 50.89
N GLY A 507 11.85 0.14 51.11
CA GLY A 507 11.67 0.77 52.42
C GLY A 507 10.52 1.77 52.48
N SER A 508 10.39 2.37 53.66
CA SER A 508 9.41 3.43 53.93
C SER A 508 10.06 4.79 53.68
N TYR A 509 9.56 5.51 52.69
CA TYR A 509 10.05 6.82 52.26
C TYR A 509 9.11 7.93 52.71
N THR A 510 9.68 9.01 53.22
CA THR A 510 8.94 10.25 53.51
C THR A 510 9.44 11.33 52.56
N PHE A 511 8.53 12.14 52.01
CA PHE A 511 8.85 13.20 51.04
C PHE A 511 8.53 14.58 51.61
N TRP A 512 9.29 15.59 51.15
CA TRP A 512 9.05 16.99 51.45
C TRP A 512 9.10 17.85 50.20
N ILE A 513 8.30 18.92 50.18
CA ILE A 513 8.36 19.96 49.15
C ILE A 513 8.67 21.33 49.78
N SER A 514 9.53 22.11 49.14
CA SER A 514 9.77 23.53 49.46
C SER A 514 9.65 24.35 48.18
N SER A 515 8.97 25.49 48.25
CA SER A 515 8.77 26.37 47.10
C SER A 515 8.50 27.83 47.44
N LYS A 516 8.73 28.71 46.46
CA LYS A 516 8.49 30.17 46.55
C LYS A 516 7.03 30.60 46.41
N GLY A 517 6.15 29.65 46.15
CA GLY A 517 4.74 29.87 45.92
C GLY A 517 3.98 28.59 46.16
N ASN A 518 2.74 28.54 45.67
CA ASN A 518 1.89 27.37 45.83
C ASN A 518 2.48 26.20 45.03
N SER A 519 2.54 25.03 45.66
CA SER A 519 3.12 23.84 45.05
C SER A 519 2.43 22.57 45.46
N GLU A 520 2.57 21.55 44.61
CA GLU A 520 2.01 20.23 44.79
C GLU A 520 3.04 19.18 44.42
N LEU A 521 3.17 18.12 45.22
CA LEU A 521 3.97 16.94 44.93
C LEU A 521 3.05 15.73 44.72
N TRP A 522 3.18 15.12 43.56
CA TRP A 522 2.40 13.97 43.13
C TRP A 522 3.31 12.75 42.98
N LEU A 523 2.85 11.58 43.44
CA LEU A 523 3.56 10.32 43.30
C LEU A 523 2.58 9.21 42.89
N SER A 524 2.98 8.42 41.89
CA SER A 524 2.23 7.28 41.40
C SER A 524 2.63 5.98 42.08
N SER A 525 1.71 5.01 42.11
CA SER A 525 1.99 3.63 42.53
C SER A 525 2.68 2.78 41.45
N SER A 526 2.85 3.34 40.24
CA SER A 526 3.48 2.69 39.10
C SER A 526 4.21 3.72 38.22
N THR A 527 4.72 3.28 37.09
CA THR A 527 5.26 4.13 36.03
C THR A 527 4.17 4.92 35.30
N ASN A 528 2.90 4.52 35.42
CA ASN A 528 1.79 5.21 34.76
C ASN A 528 1.40 6.49 35.53
N PRO A 529 1.43 7.68 34.91
CA PRO A 529 1.02 8.93 35.57
C PRO A 529 -0.46 8.94 35.97
N ALA A 530 -1.32 8.13 35.35
CA ALA A 530 -2.75 8.08 35.67
C ALA A 530 -3.03 7.57 37.11
N SER A 531 -2.10 6.86 37.75
CA SER A 531 -2.23 6.39 39.14
C SER A 531 -1.63 7.33 40.19
N MET A 532 -1.24 8.55 39.82
CA MET A 532 -0.64 9.51 40.76
C MET A 532 -1.62 10.00 41.83
N LYS A 533 -1.09 10.23 43.03
CA LYS A 533 -1.79 10.82 44.17
C LYS A 533 -0.99 12.01 44.70
N LEU A 534 -1.70 13.03 45.19
CA LEU A 534 -1.09 14.17 45.88
C LEU A 534 -0.54 13.68 47.23
N ILE A 535 0.75 13.89 47.48
CA ILE A 535 1.43 13.40 48.68
C ILE A 535 1.97 14.52 49.57
N ALA A 536 2.22 15.72 49.04
CA ALA A 536 2.59 16.91 49.81
C ALA A 536 2.18 18.18 49.04
N LEU A 537 1.93 19.28 49.72
CA LEU A 537 1.58 20.57 49.10
C LEU A 537 1.92 21.79 49.98
N ILE A 538 2.09 22.92 49.32
CA ILE A 538 2.05 24.26 49.92
C ILE A 538 0.91 25.01 49.22
N SER A 539 -0.14 25.41 49.95
CA SER A 539 -1.28 26.14 49.38
C SER A 539 -1.72 27.29 50.29
N GLY A 540 -1.97 28.48 49.72
CA GLY A 540 -2.46 29.68 50.41
C GLY A 540 -2.08 30.98 49.68
N GLU A 541 -2.78 32.08 50.00
CA GLU A 541 -2.64 33.38 49.31
C GLU A 541 -1.27 34.05 49.48
N ALA A 542 -0.50 33.67 50.51
CA ALA A 542 0.83 34.20 50.80
C ALA A 542 1.80 33.10 51.27
N ASN A 543 1.54 31.84 50.90
CA ASN A 543 2.36 30.71 51.36
C ASN A 543 3.57 30.49 50.46
N GLU A 544 4.74 30.69 51.03
CA GLU A 544 6.05 30.47 50.42
C GLU A 544 7.04 29.99 51.47
N THR A 545 8.15 29.39 51.04
CA THR A 545 9.22 28.88 51.90
C THR A 545 10.57 29.31 51.34
N SER A 546 11.54 29.51 52.21
CA SER A 546 12.93 29.66 51.80
C SER A 546 13.42 28.37 51.11
N ALA A 547 14.48 28.47 50.31
CA ALA A 547 15.05 27.28 49.66
C ALA A 547 15.38 26.19 50.70
N ARG A 548 14.83 24.98 50.48
CA ARG A 548 15.02 23.81 51.36
C ARG A 548 14.52 23.99 52.79
N GLU A 549 13.55 24.87 53.02
CA GLU A 549 12.86 25.02 54.32
C GLU A 549 11.70 24.02 54.41
N TRP A 550 11.92 22.89 55.08
CA TRP A 550 11.00 21.72 55.02
C TRP A 550 9.86 21.72 56.05
N THR A 551 9.90 22.60 57.07
CA THR A 551 9.07 22.48 58.27
C THR A 551 8.22 23.73 58.58
N LYS A 552 8.01 24.61 57.59
CA LYS A 552 7.21 25.84 57.80
C LYS A 552 5.72 25.57 57.84
N TYR A 553 5.23 24.64 57.01
CA TYR A 553 3.83 24.25 56.93
C TYR A 553 3.65 22.72 57.06
N PRO A 554 2.59 22.25 57.75
CA PRO A 554 2.34 20.81 57.89
C PRO A 554 2.15 20.06 56.57
N GLY A 555 1.59 20.73 55.55
CA GLY A 555 1.35 20.13 54.23
C GLY A 555 2.62 19.83 53.43
N GLN A 556 3.78 20.34 53.85
CA GLN A 556 5.04 20.12 53.14
C GLN A 556 5.53 18.67 53.22
N GLN A 557 5.06 17.89 54.18
CA GLN A 557 5.54 16.54 54.46
C GLN A 557 4.49 15.49 54.09
N SER A 558 4.91 14.44 53.39
CA SER A 558 4.05 13.29 53.11
C SER A 558 3.91 12.37 54.32
N ALA A 559 2.84 11.56 54.34
CA ALA A 559 2.86 10.33 55.12
C ALA A 559 3.97 9.39 54.62
N PRO A 560 4.46 8.43 55.42
CA PRO A 560 5.41 7.42 54.94
C PRO A 560 4.82 6.54 53.84
N ILE A 561 5.55 6.35 52.74
CA ILE A 561 5.15 5.62 51.54
C ILE A 561 6.10 4.44 51.33
N SER A 562 5.55 3.23 51.21
CA SER A 562 6.35 2.03 50.94
C SER A 562 6.71 1.97 49.46
N LEU A 563 8.01 1.96 49.16
CA LEU A 563 8.54 1.82 47.81
C LEU A 563 9.48 0.62 47.74
N ALA A 564 9.52 -0.05 46.60
CA ALA A 564 10.36 -1.21 46.37
C ALA A 564 11.54 -0.87 45.45
N SER A 565 12.73 -1.37 45.79
CA SER A 565 13.88 -1.34 44.89
C SER A 565 13.60 -2.20 43.66
N GLY A 566 14.10 -1.77 42.49
CA GLY A 566 13.85 -2.43 41.20
C GLY A 566 12.56 -1.99 40.49
N TYR A 567 11.75 -1.14 41.13
CA TYR A 567 10.56 -0.53 40.53
C TYR A 567 10.79 0.96 40.25
N ALA A 568 10.10 1.49 39.25
CA ALA A 568 10.05 2.91 38.94
C ALA A 568 8.66 3.47 39.22
N TYR A 569 8.61 4.70 39.74
CA TYR A 569 7.36 5.37 40.13
C TYR A 569 7.29 6.75 39.50
N TYR A 570 6.22 7.07 38.79
CA TYR A 570 6.04 8.42 38.25
C TYR A 570 5.95 9.44 39.39
N ILE A 571 6.73 10.51 39.31
CA ILE A 571 6.78 11.58 40.32
C ILE A 571 6.75 12.95 39.61
N GLU A 572 5.96 13.87 40.15
CA GLU A 572 5.79 15.21 39.57
C GLU A 572 5.64 16.27 40.66
N ALA A 573 6.45 17.33 40.59
CA ALA A 573 6.27 18.52 41.41
C ALA A 573 5.80 19.68 40.55
N ARG A 574 4.77 20.39 41.01
CA ARG A 574 4.19 21.56 40.36
C ARG A 574 4.39 22.78 41.23
N LEU A 575 4.68 23.92 40.62
CA LEU A 575 4.77 25.21 41.28
C LEU A 575 3.99 26.24 40.46
N LYS A 576 3.19 27.06 41.15
CA LYS A 576 2.73 28.34 40.63
C LYS A 576 3.18 29.46 41.54
N THR A 577 3.78 30.48 40.96
CA THR A 577 4.23 31.67 41.69
C THR A 577 3.91 32.94 40.90
N GLY A 578 3.84 34.06 41.63
CA GLY A 578 3.86 35.41 41.05
C GLY A 578 5.29 35.84 40.70
N ALA A 579 5.65 37.09 40.96
CA ALA A 579 6.94 37.66 40.56
C ALA A 579 8.15 37.25 41.43
N GLY A 580 9.33 37.18 40.78
CA GLY A 580 10.66 37.15 41.41
C GLY A 580 11.35 35.77 41.38
N PRO A 581 12.52 35.63 42.03
CA PRO A 581 13.34 34.42 41.94
C PRO A 581 12.62 33.22 42.52
N GLY A 582 12.47 32.14 41.75
CA GLY A 582 11.81 30.91 42.19
C GLY A 582 12.67 30.04 43.08
N ASN A 583 12.00 29.13 43.80
CA ASN A 583 12.57 27.89 44.31
C ASN A 583 11.48 26.82 44.23
N LEU A 584 11.87 25.62 43.83
CA LEU A 584 11.12 24.38 43.97
C LEU A 584 12.13 23.29 44.27
N ALA A 585 11.98 22.59 45.39
CA ALA A 585 12.84 21.47 45.74
C ALA A 585 12.02 20.36 46.41
N VAL A 586 12.35 19.12 46.07
CA VAL A 586 11.76 17.91 46.65
C VAL A 586 12.84 17.12 47.36
N ALA A 587 12.62 16.86 48.64
CA ALA A 587 13.48 16.01 49.45
C ALA A 587 12.81 14.70 49.80
N TRP A 588 13.63 13.71 50.14
CA TRP A 588 13.18 12.43 50.67
C TRP A 588 14.01 11.99 51.86
N GLU A 589 13.51 11.01 52.60
CA GLU A 589 14.22 10.31 53.65
C GLU A 589 13.78 8.85 53.67
N CYS A 590 14.73 7.95 53.92
CA CYS A 590 14.45 6.56 54.25
C CYS A 590 15.41 6.13 55.38
N ALA A 591 15.05 6.48 56.62
CA ALA A 591 15.88 6.23 57.79
C ALA A 591 16.26 4.74 57.95
N GLY A 592 15.34 3.83 57.62
CA GLY A 592 15.57 2.38 57.67
C GLY A 592 16.66 1.87 56.72
N ASN A 593 17.01 2.66 55.70
CA ASN A 593 18.06 2.35 54.72
C ASN A 593 19.20 3.39 54.73
N GLY A 594 19.34 4.17 55.82
CA GLY A 594 20.43 5.13 55.99
C GLY A 594 20.37 6.37 55.09
N ILE A 595 19.25 6.63 54.42
CA ILE A 595 19.03 7.84 53.61
C ILE A 595 18.49 8.93 54.54
N THR A 596 19.34 9.89 54.90
CA THR A 596 18.94 11.10 55.64
C THR A 596 18.21 12.09 54.74
N GLN A 597 17.40 12.98 55.33
CA GLN A 597 16.67 14.02 54.61
C GLN A 597 17.59 14.81 53.67
N GLN A 598 17.35 14.68 52.37
CA GLN A 598 18.13 15.33 51.31
C GLN A 598 17.29 15.53 50.06
N VAL A 599 17.65 16.51 49.23
CA VAL A 599 17.07 16.68 47.88
C VAL A 599 17.36 15.43 47.07
N ILE A 600 16.37 14.92 46.33
CA ILE A 600 16.52 13.68 45.57
C ILE A 600 17.54 13.89 44.44
N PRO A 601 18.68 13.17 44.44
CA PRO A 601 19.69 13.32 43.41
C PRO A 601 19.28 12.60 42.12
N GLY A 602 19.72 13.14 40.98
CA GLY A 602 19.39 12.66 39.64
C GLY A 602 19.77 11.20 39.40
N GLN A 603 20.72 10.62 40.13
CA GLN A 603 21.04 9.19 40.04
C GLN A 603 19.87 8.26 40.44
N TYR A 604 18.85 8.79 41.11
CA TYR A 604 17.60 8.08 41.43
C TYR A 604 16.40 8.62 40.66
N LEU A 605 16.64 9.43 39.63
CA LEU A 605 15.61 10.03 38.78
C LEU A 605 15.90 9.74 37.31
N ALA A 606 14.84 9.52 36.54
CA ALA A 606 14.88 9.52 35.09
C ALA A 606 13.83 10.51 34.55
N PRO A 607 14.10 11.22 33.44
CA PRO A 607 13.14 12.15 32.87
C PRO A 607 11.91 11.40 32.31
N TYR A 608 10.76 12.07 32.30
CA TYR A 608 9.56 11.62 31.60
C TYR A 608 9.43 12.43 30.31
N PHE A 609 9.48 11.76 29.16
CA PHE A 609 9.36 12.42 27.86
C PHE A 609 7.88 12.65 27.51
N MET A 610 7.57 13.89 27.14
CA MET A 610 6.24 14.30 26.67
C MET A 610 6.33 14.83 25.25
N ASN A 611 5.33 14.56 24.42
CA ASN A 611 5.25 15.13 23.08
C ASN A 611 4.66 16.56 23.18
N TYR A 612 5.51 17.58 22.99
CA TYR A 612 5.15 18.99 23.11
C TYR A 612 4.60 19.59 21.81
N VAL A 613 3.93 20.74 21.93
CA VAL A 613 3.49 21.55 20.79
C VAL A 613 4.74 22.13 20.10
N PRO A 614 4.96 21.89 18.80
CA PRO A 614 6.11 22.44 18.08
C PRO A 614 6.03 23.97 17.99
N HIS A 615 7.14 24.67 18.26
CA HIS A 615 7.20 26.13 18.15
C HIS A 615 7.81 26.54 16.80
N PRO A 616 7.09 27.31 15.96
CA PRO A 616 7.66 27.81 14.71
C PRO A 616 8.74 28.85 14.99
N VAL A 617 9.95 28.62 14.47
CA VAL A 617 11.05 29.57 14.52
C VAL A 617 10.85 30.56 13.37
N GLY A 618 10.83 31.85 13.71
CA GLY A 618 10.40 32.96 12.86
C GLY A 618 10.62 32.78 11.35
N PHE A 619 9.53 32.96 10.58
CA PHE A 619 9.53 32.93 9.12
C PHE A 619 9.25 34.33 8.58
N SER A 620 10.23 34.92 7.89
CA SER A 620 10.07 36.19 7.19
C SER A 620 10.62 36.06 5.78
N VAL A 621 9.78 36.32 4.77
CA VAL A 621 10.17 36.32 3.36
C VAL A 621 9.71 37.61 2.68
N ASN A 622 10.61 38.24 1.92
CA ASN A 622 10.26 39.37 1.07
C ASN A 622 9.67 38.85 -0.23
N LEU A 623 8.44 39.25 -0.52
CA LEU A 623 7.74 38.85 -1.74
C LEU A 623 7.96 39.88 -2.85
N HIS A 624 8.21 39.40 -4.07
CA HIS A 624 8.14 40.26 -5.25
C HIS A 624 6.67 40.63 -5.51
N ARG A 625 6.40 41.81 -6.09
CA ARG A 625 5.03 42.29 -6.38
C ARG A 625 4.24 41.33 -7.29
N ASP A 626 4.94 40.44 -7.98
CA ASP A 626 4.40 39.55 -9.01
C ASP A 626 4.15 38.12 -8.47
N ALA A 627 4.17 37.92 -7.15
CA ALA A 627 3.99 36.61 -6.54
C ALA A 627 2.56 36.06 -6.78
N ILE A 628 2.48 34.83 -7.31
CA ILE A 628 1.22 34.19 -7.72
C ILE A 628 0.57 33.49 -6.53
N SER A 629 -0.76 33.61 -6.38
CA SER A 629 -1.51 32.90 -5.33
C SER A 629 -1.27 31.37 -5.38
N GLY A 630 -1.11 30.75 -4.21
CA GLY A 630 -0.75 29.32 -4.10
C GLY A 630 0.74 29.01 -4.30
N ALA A 631 1.58 29.99 -4.67
CA ALA A 631 3.02 29.77 -4.79
C ALA A 631 3.64 29.46 -3.42
N ARG A 632 4.57 28.49 -3.40
CA ARG A 632 5.36 28.13 -2.23
C ARG A 632 6.32 29.28 -1.91
N VAL A 633 6.12 29.90 -0.75
CA VAL A 633 6.87 31.10 -0.33
C VAL A 633 8.05 30.79 0.57
N GLY A 634 8.14 29.57 1.11
CA GLY A 634 9.31 29.10 1.83
C GLY A 634 8.97 27.94 2.76
N THR A 635 9.92 27.64 3.64
CA THR A 635 9.82 26.56 4.62
C THR A 635 10.04 27.16 6.01
N VAL A 636 9.16 26.83 6.96
CA VAL A 636 9.34 27.20 8.37
C VAL A 636 10.02 26.04 9.08
N ALA A 637 11.14 26.30 9.76
CA ALA A 637 11.69 25.36 10.72
C ALA A 637 10.91 25.49 12.03
N VAL A 638 10.49 24.38 12.59
CA VAL A 638 9.96 24.34 13.95
C VAL A 638 10.98 23.68 14.87
N GLU A 639 11.09 24.19 16.08
CA GLU A 639 11.91 23.60 17.12
C GLU A 639 10.98 22.97 18.16
N ASP A 640 11.38 21.80 18.67
CA ASP A 640 10.84 21.27 19.93
C ASP A 640 11.51 22.04 21.08
N VAL A 641 10.75 22.30 22.14
CA VAL A 641 11.17 23.05 23.33
C VAL A 641 12.33 22.33 24.05
N ASN A 642 12.51 21.04 23.77
CA ASN A 642 13.62 20.22 24.23
C ASN A 642 14.81 20.28 23.26
N SER A 643 15.79 21.14 23.56
CA SER A 643 16.98 21.42 22.73
C SER A 643 17.90 20.23 22.37
N THR A 644 17.55 18.99 22.73
CA THR A 644 18.33 17.79 22.41
C THR A 644 17.93 17.11 21.09
N THR A 645 16.81 17.50 20.48
CA THR A 645 16.34 16.95 19.19
C THR A 645 16.11 18.08 18.20
N ILE A 646 17.15 18.40 17.43
CA ILE A 646 17.03 19.26 16.25
C ILE A 646 16.47 18.40 15.11
N GLU A 647 15.17 18.14 15.10
CA GLU A 647 14.49 17.64 13.91
C GLU A 647 13.65 18.77 13.30
N PRO A 648 14.09 19.39 12.19
CA PRO A 648 13.30 20.42 11.55
C PRO A 648 12.08 19.78 10.88
N PHE A 649 10.89 19.88 11.49
CA PHE A 649 9.66 19.68 10.73
C PHE A 649 9.48 20.88 9.79
N THR A 650 9.09 20.59 8.55
CA THR A 650 8.99 21.58 7.49
C THR A 650 7.53 21.81 7.13
N PHE A 651 6.98 22.97 7.49
CA PHE A 651 5.67 23.40 6.99
C PHE A 651 5.87 24.24 5.72
N THR A 652 5.09 23.92 4.68
CA THR A 652 5.06 24.71 3.45
C THR A 652 4.03 25.82 3.60
N VAL A 653 4.49 27.08 3.58
CA VAL A 653 3.60 28.24 3.55
C VAL A 653 3.24 28.52 2.09
N GLN A 654 1.94 28.62 1.80
CA GLN A 654 1.40 29.01 0.49
C GLN A 654 0.74 30.38 0.61
N LEU A 655 0.80 31.17 -0.46
CA LEU A 655 0.10 32.45 -0.52
C LEU A 655 -1.43 32.23 -0.45
N PRO A 656 -2.16 32.99 0.40
CA PRO A 656 -3.61 32.92 0.44
C PRO A 656 -4.24 33.10 -0.94
N GLN A 657 -5.35 32.41 -1.18
CA GLN A 657 -6.22 32.69 -2.32
C GLN A 657 -6.91 34.04 -2.07
N PHE A 658 -6.31 35.13 -2.57
CA PHE A 658 -7.02 36.39 -2.66
C PHE A 658 -8.06 36.27 -3.78
N GLN A 659 -9.33 36.15 -3.42
CA GLN A 659 -10.40 36.56 -4.32
C GLN A 659 -10.28 38.08 -4.48
N ALA A 660 -9.77 38.54 -5.62
CA ALA A 660 -9.79 39.95 -5.95
C ALA A 660 -11.26 40.41 -6.00
N ALA A 661 -11.60 41.41 -5.20
CA ALA A 661 -12.83 42.17 -5.42
C ALA A 661 -12.70 42.90 -6.77
N PRO A 662 -13.76 42.96 -7.59
CA PRO A 662 -13.67 43.60 -8.90
C PRO A 662 -13.43 45.11 -8.73
N GLY A 663 -12.21 45.57 -9.04
CA GLY A 663 -11.91 47.01 -9.08
C GLY A 663 -10.49 47.45 -8.77
N ASP A 664 -9.63 46.63 -8.18
CA ASP A 664 -8.26 47.06 -7.88
C ASP A 664 -7.30 46.85 -9.07
N PRO A 665 -6.53 47.87 -9.49
CA PRO A 665 -5.56 47.77 -10.58
C PRO A 665 -4.28 47.02 -10.12
N PRO A 666 -3.51 46.45 -11.07
CA PRO A 666 -2.49 45.42 -10.83
C PRO A 666 -1.24 45.87 -10.09
#